data_AF-A0A818R802-F1
#
_entry.id   AF-A0A818R802-F1
#
_cell.length_a   1.000
_cell.length_b   1.000
_cell.length_c   1.000
_cell.angle_alpha   90.00
_cell.angle_beta   90.00
_cell.angle_gamma   90.00
#
_symmetry.space_group_name_H-M   'P 1'
#
loop_
_entity.id
_entity.type
_entity.pdbx_description
1 polymer ?
#
loop_
_entity_poly.entity_id
_entity_poly.type
_entity_poly.pdbx_seq_one_letter_code
_entity_poly.pdbx_strand_id
1 'polypeptide(L)'
;MASRAEKIDRFPNKIIINISEIQNLKSPRAEPLTIFLRFEYNDGQFSESGKFDLTDGSPRQVDHNAVLAVNASDPVQIDDLGQKPVLITLFEAQPKDKKQREDKSTPIGQAILDLWPLLKNETQLSTTIPVFPIPGSYLETQGEQNQPSLKVNVSIDQPLVPIRDQSNTNAAFITLEGLYSPPEGWLPGGTSFVYTATLPIPVNDDKETIVVFTNGTLRAAADVTNKQKRWPDARGIVTINGTYIPGQIINEESIDDEQGDLRHKDDKEFRTNSEKTKPQVVWNLERRCFLLPSGSHNLQHQITRVPYLPVEIVRTATPTAPKGKKDEDAGISYHGVAYIETAPLLYPGATRLRGAYKIVPYNETEYKTKTKRSNNIIDEAMRIANQLFDRSSLNANRKDTKITVDKQATAGTATSIPKKKTELGEESSSVTTEAQQYIEYSSYITIDIVLDRPIIEKRKLSELYRKISDLIPPRPSYPIKVNSAEKAVEDYHQQVKNVCNLILDEYRKVCVDDINTEAILPNDQKRRKLLYELNSTGKYFAFKEQLKHSVIKIVREKFLRTSKFDNPDELQTFISQLYVFLLDEMHRSLNKSLNIEEPEPVPPSRNTDAQLRIFALEAESNGDYLLAAHYYKQRLAQNSDKLRPWLDFSAFHLLVNDLIKAEECLKECLAIEQTNSTVAILYAVLNAILENNEVADLFFETATTEDSENVIAWTLYAIFQKHIGNEKNAQITLGKAEKLQRAILKNEEDQAAAATNITVTSPVSDEKREEEEKDRPVGEEKEEITKSSDSQLNVASKSRLSRSSRSSKQKQEKSKSTINEQVTARKSQDISSSMEIEKVASKKSIYLKSAEFLLKYNLATWAEKALAYEYLANSGKDHQVEIALAKAKILQQDFASAETHITQALSIDYENVEAWALWGHVKYLQLDFEAAKGRYQRTLVFSEKPPDLHTVYIRLGAILLSEGNETSYSEAKEIFLRACRYQPTCTTYLGLGVACYRMNQYDDAEEALTEANFLNNQNAEVWGYLTLICLQTKRYIEAEQSYKYAIKLDLPAGPLLDEINAVQRQVGFGDPSF
;
A
#
# COMPACT_ATOMS: atom_id res chain seq x y z
N MET A 1 -12.70 12.52 37.56
CA MET A 1 -13.51 13.45 38.39
C MET A 1 -14.93 13.46 37.83
N ALA A 2 -15.96 13.36 38.66
CA ALA A 2 -17.34 13.37 38.18
C ALA A 2 -17.71 14.77 37.67
N SER A 3 -17.99 14.91 36.37
CA SER A 3 -18.48 16.18 35.82
C SER A 3 -19.97 16.34 36.15
N ARG A 4 -20.28 17.46 36.79
CA ARG A 4 -21.62 17.83 37.22
C ARG A 4 -22.44 18.15 35.98
N ALA A 5 -23.31 17.23 35.55
CA ALA A 5 -24.19 17.47 34.40
C ALA A 5 -25.17 18.61 34.73
N GLU A 6 -24.94 19.79 34.15
CA GLU A 6 -25.93 20.85 34.11
C GLU A 6 -27.09 20.40 33.22
N LYS A 7 -28.23 20.06 33.84
CA LYS A 7 -29.51 19.98 33.14
C LYS A 7 -29.89 21.38 32.67
N ILE A 8 -29.37 21.75 31.51
CA ILE A 8 -29.93 22.85 30.73
C ILE A 8 -31.23 22.32 30.16
N ASP A 9 -32.36 22.76 30.71
CA ASP A 9 -33.69 22.53 30.14
C ASP A 9 -33.74 23.23 28.76
N ARG A 10 -33.33 22.51 27.72
CA ARG A 10 -33.47 22.96 26.33
C ARG A 10 -34.95 22.87 25.97
N PHE A 11 -35.53 24.01 25.60
CA PHE A 11 -36.84 24.04 24.93
C PHE A 11 -36.78 23.16 23.67
N PRO A 12 -37.88 22.48 23.29
CA PRO A 12 -37.89 21.61 22.12
C PRO A 12 -37.48 22.40 20.87
N ASN A 13 -36.51 21.85 20.13
CA ASN A 13 -36.04 22.43 18.88
C ASN A 13 -37.20 22.46 17.88
N LYS A 14 -37.38 23.58 17.20
CA LYS A 14 -38.44 23.78 16.20
C LYS A 14 -37.86 23.59 14.81
N ILE A 15 -38.26 22.52 14.13
CA ILE A 15 -37.97 22.29 12.72
C ILE A 15 -39.11 22.96 11.93
N ILE A 16 -38.77 23.97 11.14
CA ILE A 16 -39.71 24.71 10.31
C ILE A 16 -39.64 24.14 8.89
N ILE A 17 -40.72 23.51 8.44
CA ILE A 17 -40.89 22.94 7.09
C ILE A 17 -41.77 23.91 6.30
N ASN A 18 -41.15 24.69 5.43
CA ASN A 18 -41.81 25.58 4.49
C ASN A 18 -42.08 24.85 3.17
N ILE A 19 -43.31 24.91 2.65
CA ILE A 19 -43.61 24.52 1.28
C ILE A 19 -43.78 25.79 0.46
N SER A 20 -42.77 26.08 -0.37
CA SER A 20 -42.71 27.29 -1.17
C SER A 20 -43.56 27.20 -2.44
N GLU A 21 -43.51 26.07 -3.14
CA GLU A 21 -44.11 25.92 -4.48
C GLU A 21 -44.60 24.48 -4.73
N ILE A 22 -45.75 24.35 -5.41
CA ILE A 22 -46.25 23.10 -5.98
C ILE A 22 -46.08 23.17 -7.50
N GLN A 23 -45.47 22.15 -8.10
CA GLN A 23 -45.19 22.08 -9.53
C GLN A 23 -45.92 20.90 -10.20
N ASN A 24 -46.24 21.05 -11.49
CA ASN A 24 -46.83 20.04 -12.39
C ASN A 24 -48.18 19.41 -11.98
N LEU A 25 -48.82 19.85 -10.90
CA LEU A 25 -50.12 19.33 -10.47
C LEU A 25 -51.27 19.87 -11.34
N LYS A 26 -51.91 19.01 -12.14
CA LYS A 26 -53.01 19.38 -13.05
C LYS A 26 -54.37 18.87 -12.54
N SER A 27 -55.41 19.70 -12.67
CA SER A 27 -56.81 19.30 -12.40
C SER A 27 -57.28 18.24 -13.42
N PRO A 28 -58.04 17.21 -13.00
CA PRO A 28 -58.63 16.22 -13.91
C PRO A 28 -59.86 16.74 -14.66
N ARG A 29 -60.34 17.95 -14.34
CA ARG A 29 -61.49 18.62 -14.98
C ARG A 29 -61.11 20.05 -15.35
N ALA A 30 -61.83 20.66 -16.28
CA ALA A 30 -61.69 22.10 -16.62
C ALA A 30 -62.27 23.05 -15.54
N GLU A 31 -62.33 22.59 -14.29
CA GLU A 31 -62.85 23.29 -13.13
C GLU A 31 -61.72 23.49 -12.10
N PRO A 32 -61.73 24.59 -11.31
CA PRO A 32 -60.72 24.85 -10.29
C PRO A 32 -60.74 23.76 -9.20
N LEU A 33 -59.56 23.19 -8.92
CA LEU A 33 -59.38 22.12 -7.94
C LEU A 33 -58.93 22.70 -6.60
N THR A 34 -59.79 22.67 -5.58
CA THR A 34 -59.43 23.09 -4.21
C THR A 34 -58.64 21.98 -3.50
N ILE A 35 -57.37 22.23 -3.18
CA ILE A 35 -56.50 21.29 -2.43
C ILE A 35 -56.02 21.86 -1.10
N PHE A 36 -55.56 21.00 -0.20
CA PHE A 36 -54.76 21.36 0.98
C PHE A 36 -53.73 20.26 1.30
N LEU A 37 -52.75 20.60 2.14
CA LEU A 37 -51.63 19.75 2.52
C LEU A 37 -51.73 19.39 3.99
N ARG A 38 -51.61 18.11 4.31
CA ARG A 38 -51.52 17.58 5.68
C ARG A 38 -50.11 17.07 5.95
N PHE A 39 -49.56 17.44 7.10
CA PHE A 39 -48.23 17.05 7.54
C PHE A 39 -48.35 16.05 8.69
N GLU A 40 -47.78 14.86 8.49
CA GLU A 40 -47.83 13.72 9.40
C GLU A 40 -46.41 13.26 9.74
N TYR A 41 -46.15 12.98 11.02
CA TYR A 41 -44.89 12.45 11.53
C TYR A 41 -45.18 11.57 12.74
N ASN A 42 -44.50 10.43 12.86
CA ASN A 42 -44.71 9.49 13.96
C ASN A 42 -46.21 9.13 14.18
N ASP A 43 -46.92 8.87 13.08
CA ASP A 43 -48.35 8.56 13.03
C ASP A 43 -49.30 9.67 13.54
N GLY A 44 -48.79 10.86 13.83
CA GLY A 44 -49.56 12.02 14.26
C GLY A 44 -49.56 13.14 13.22
N GLN A 45 -50.73 13.72 12.97
CA GLN A 45 -50.84 15.00 12.25
C GLN A 45 -50.32 16.13 13.13
N PHE A 46 -49.36 16.92 12.63
CA PHE A 46 -48.81 18.08 13.36
C PHE A 46 -49.07 19.43 12.67
N SER A 47 -49.44 19.44 11.38
CA SER A 47 -49.83 20.66 10.67
C SER A 47 -50.82 20.38 9.53
N GLU A 48 -51.58 21.39 9.15
CA GLU A 48 -52.44 21.43 7.96
C GLU A 48 -52.32 22.81 7.31
N SER A 49 -52.31 22.88 5.98
CA SER A 49 -52.25 24.13 5.24
C SER A 49 -53.62 24.79 5.07
N GLY A 50 -53.60 26.05 4.60
CA GLY A 50 -54.78 26.64 3.97
C GLY A 50 -55.25 25.84 2.75
N LYS A 51 -56.47 26.12 2.28
CA LYS A 51 -57.01 25.58 1.02
C LYS A 51 -56.58 26.45 -0.17
N PHE A 52 -56.26 25.82 -1.30
CA PHE A 52 -55.72 26.47 -2.50
C PHE A 52 -56.46 26.01 -3.77
N ASP A 53 -57.00 26.94 -4.55
CA ASP A 53 -57.75 26.64 -5.78
C ASP A 53 -56.85 26.64 -7.03
N LEU A 54 -56.45 25.47 -7.52
CA LEU A 54 -55.65 25.28 -8.74
C LEU A 54 -56.50 25.48 -10.00
N THR A 55 -56.16 26.48 -10.82
CA THR A 55 -56.90 26.82 -12.05
C THR A 55 -56.25 26.33 -13.34
N ASP A 56 -54.92 26.22 -13.38
CA ASP A 56 -54.15 25.67 -14.51
C ASP A 56 -52.82 25.08 -14.00
N GLY A 57 -52.22 24.16 -14.74
CA GLY A 57 -51.02 23.39 -14.35
C GLY A 57 -49.70 24.16 -14.24
N SER A 58 -49.75 25.50 -14.15
CA SER A 58 -48.62 26.35 -13.80
C SER A 58 -48.17 26.14 -12.35
N PRO A 59 -46.88 26.32 -12.02
CA PRO A 59 -46.40 26.24 -10.65
C PRO A 59 -47.10 27.27 -9.76
N ARG A 60 -47.46 26.86 -8.54
CA ARG A 60 -48.21 27.68 -7.58
C ARG A 60 -47.42 27.89 -6.29
N GLN A 61 -47.21 29.14 -5.90
CA GLN A 61 -46.67 29.48 -4.58
C GLN A 61 -47.68 29.17 -3.47
N VAL A 62 -47.18 28.62 -2.37
CA VAL A 62 -47.98 28.11 -1.24
C VAL A 62 -47.54 28.71 0.10
N ASP A 63 -46.25 28.99 0.27
CA ASP A 63 -45.61 29.61 1.44
C ASP A 63 -46.18 29.21 2.81
N HIS A 64 -46.46 27.91 2.99
CA HIS A 64 -46.98 27.38 4.25
C HIS A 64 -45.85 26.87 5.15
N ASN A 65 -45.79 27.37 6.39
CA ASN A 65 -44.81 26.95 7.40
C ASN A 65 -45.44 25.96 8.40
N ALA A 66 -45.10 24.68 8.26
CA ALA A 66 -45.38 23.66 9.27
C ALA A 66 -44.25 23.63 10.32
N VAL A 67 -44.58 23.56 11.61
CA VAL A 67 -43.58 23.53 12.69
C VAL A 67 -43.65 22.20 13.42
N LEU A 68 -42.59 21.40 13.30
CA LEU A 68 -42.39 20.15 14.04
C LEU A 68 -41.52 20.44 15.28
N ALA A 69 -42.02 20.07 16.46
CA ALA A 69 -41.28 20.20 17.71
C ALA A 69 -40.59 18.87 18.06
N VAL A 70 -39.26 18.89 18.20
CA VAL A 70 -38.44 17.70 18.52
C VAL A 70 -37.63 17.97 19.78
N ASN A 71 -37.65 17.04 20.74
CA ASN A 71 -36.78 17.15 21.90
C ASN A 71 -35.38 16.59 21.61
N ALA A 72 -34.42 17.48 21.35
CA ALA A 72 -33.01 17.14 21.15
C ALA A 72 -32.29 16.60 22.42
N SER A 73 -32.99 16.45 23.55
CA SER A 73 -32.49 15.73 24.73
C SER A 73 -32.97 14.28 24.84
N ASP A 74 -33.85 13.83 23.94
CA ASP A 74 -34.44 12.48 23.96
C ASP A 74 -33.79 11.61 22.87
N PRO A 75 -32.93 10.63 23.22
CA PRO A 75 -32.26 9.78 22.24
C PRO A 75 -33.23 9.05 21.31
N VAL A 76 -34.42 8.68 21.78
CA VAL A 76 -35.41 7.94 21.00
C VAL A 76 -36.03 8.84 19.92
N GLN A 77 -36.24 10.14 20.22
CA GLN A 77 -36.74 11.09 19.23
C GLN A 77 -35.69 11.45 18.17
N ILE A 78 -34.40 11.46 18.54
CA ILE A 78 -33.30 11.68 17.59
C ILE A 78 -33.17 10.47 16.64
N ASP A 79 -33.25 9.25 17.17
CA ASP A 79 -33.23 8.02 16.37
C ASP A 79 -34.47 7.91 15.45
N ASP A 80 -35.65 8.21 15.97
CA ASP A 80 -36.89 8.30 15.19
C ASP A 80 -36.78 9.32 14.04
N LEU A 81 -36.15 10.48 14.27
CA LEU A 81 -35.99 11.53 13.26
C LEU A 81 -35.06 11.08 12.12
N GLY A 82 -34.07 10.23 12.43
CA GLY A 82 -33.20 9.65 11.42
C GLY A 82 -33.86 8.52 10.62
N GLN A 83 -34.84 7.85 11.24
CA GLN A 83 -35.48 6.66 10.69
C GLN A 83 -36.77 6.92 9.92
N LYS A 84 -37.61 7.84 10.40
CA LYS A 84 -39.00 7.99 9.95
C LYS A 84 -39.13 9.28 9.15
N PRO A 85 -39.52 9.21 7.86
CA PRO A 85 -39.71 10.41 7.07
C PRO A 85 -40.96 11.17 7.52
N VAL A 86 -40.99 12.48 7.23
CA VAL A 86 -42.22 13.27 7.32
C VAL A 86 -43.05 13.02 6.08
N LEU A 87 -44.34 12.73 6.28
CA LEU A 87 -45.30 12.49 5.21
C LEU A 87 -46.11 13.76 4.95
N ILE A 88 -46.20 14.15 3.68
CA ILE A 88 -46.95 15.33 3.23
C ILE A 88 -48.03 14.85 2.27
N THR A 89 -49.25 14.70 2.79
CA THR A 89 -50.39 14.16 2.04
C THR A 89 -51.22 15.29 1.44
N LEU A 90 -51.42 15.26 0.12
CA LEU A 90 -52.28 16.17 -0.61
C LEU A 90 -53.73 15.67 -0.54
N PHE A 91 -54.65 16.55 -0.16
CA PHE A 91 -56.08 16.28 -0.14
C PHE A 91 -56.82 17.22 -1.10
N GLU A 92 -57.75 16.65 -1.87
CA GLU A 92 -58.77 17.39 -2.61
C GLU A 92 -59.98 17.63 -1.69
N ALA A 93 -60.47 18.87 -1.63
CA ALA A 93 -61.64 19.25 -0.84
C ALA A 93 -62.89 19.30 -1.73
N GLN A 94 -63.89 18.45 -1.48
CA GLN A 94 -65.12 18.47 -2.25
C GLN A 94 -66.01 19.67 -1.88
N PRO A 95 -66.77 20.25 -2.84
CA PRO A 95 -67.65 21.39 -2.58
C PRO A 95 -68.76 21.03 -1.57
N LYS A 96 -69.05 21.94 -0.64
CA LYS A 96 -70.03 21.75 0.44
C LYS A 96 -71.46 21.61 -0.09
N ASP A 97 -71.99 20.39 -0.03
CA ASP A 97 -73.42 20.15 -0.15
C ASP A 97 -74.15 20.64 1.11
N LYS A 98 -75.26 21.39 0.94
CA LYS A 98 -75.99 22.10 2.03
C LYS A 98 -76.63 21.22 3.12
N LYS A 99 -76.35 19.92 3.16
CA LYS A 99 -76.87 18.94 4.13
C LYS A 99 -75.81 18.21 4.96
N GLN A 100 -74.52 18.40 4.72
CA GLN A 100 -73.45 17.71 5.48
C GLN A 100 -72.76 18.65 6.49
N ARG A 101 -72.32 18.09 7.63
CA ARG A 101 -71.70 18.82 8.74
C ARG A 101 -70.17 18.87 8.69
N GLU A 102 -69.54 18.03 7.87
CA GLU A 102 -68.09 17.87 7.75
C GLU A 102 -67.66 18.01 6.29
N ASP A 103 -66.45 18.53 6.08
CA ASP A 103 -65.85 18.66 4.75
C ASP A 103 -65.35 17.29 4.28
N LYS A 104 -65.98 16.74 3.24
CA LYS A 104 -65.55 15.48 2.64
C LYS A 104 -64.31 15.75 1.79
N SER A 105 -63.15 15.29 2.26
CA SER A 105 -61.86 15.41 1.57
C SER A 105 -61.33 14.05 1.15
N THR A 106 -60.71 13.98 -0.02
CA THR A 106 -60.14 12.74 -0.58
C THR A 106 -58.62 12.91 -0.77
N PRO A 107 -57.80 11.99 -0.25
CA PRO A 107 -56.36 12.07 -0.42
C PRO A 107 -55.99 11.69 -1.87
N ILE A 108 -55.19 12.52 -2.54
CA ILE A 108 -54.88 12.38 -3.97
C ILE A 108 -53.43 11.96 -4.23
N GLY A 109 -52.49 12.37 -3.38
CA GLY A 109 -51.07 12.05 -3.51
C GLY A 109 -50.33 12.26 -2.20
N GLN A 110 -49.12 11.71 -2.10
CA GLN A 110 -48.28 11.78 -0.90
C GLN A 110 -46.83 12.03 -1.30
N ALA A 111 -46.19 13.01 -0.66
CA ALA A 111 -44.76 13.26 -0.78
C ALA A 111 -44.05 12.91 0.54
N ILE A 112 -42.76 12.58 0.43
CA ILE A 112 -41.98 12.00 1.52
C ILE A 112 -40.71 12.85 1.70
N LEU A 113 -40.51 13.36 2.92
CA LEU A 113 -39.42 14.24 3.28
C LEU A 113 -38.48 13.54 4.27
N ASP A 114 -37.25 13.30 3.84
CA ASP A 114 -36.18 12.75 4.68
C ASP A 114 -35.52 13.89 5.48
N LEU A 115 -35.53 13.77 6.81
CA LEU A 115 -34.90 14.75 7.73
C LEU A 115 -33.49 14.36 8.17
N TRP A 116 -32.95 13.26 7.66
CA TRP A 116 -31.56 12.81 7.89
C TRP A 116 -30.48 13.91 7.76
N PRO A 117 -30.53 14.84 6.78
CA PRO A 117 -29.49 15.87 6.65
C PRO A 117 -29.37 16.79 7.89
N LEU A 118 -30.46 17.00 8.63
CA LEU A 118 -30.44 17.81 9.86
C LEU A 118 -29.62 17.15 10.98
N LEU A 119 -29.54 15.81 11.00
CA LEU A 119 -28.67 15.06 11.93
C LEU A 119 -27.19 15.15 11.54
N LYS A 120 -26.87 15.54 10.31
CA LYS A 120 -25.51 15.89 9.85
C LYS A 120 -25.15 17.36 10.10
N ASN A 121 -25.90 18.04 10.97
CA ASN A 121 -25.75 19.46 11.35
C ASN A 121 -26.03 20.48 10.22
N GLU A 122 -26.77 20.09 9.18
CA GLU A 122 -27.38 21.06 8.26
C GLU A 122 -28.49 21.84 8.99
N THR A 123 -28.40 23.17 9.02
CA THR A 123 -29.42 24.03 9.65
C THR A 123 -30.48 24.51 8.66
N GLN A 124 -30.24 24.36 7.36
CA GLN A 124 -31.15 24.68 6.27
C GLN A 124 -31.01 23.63 5.15
N LEU A 125 -32.13 23.14 4.64
CA LEU A 125 -32.23 22.14 3.57
C LEU A 125 -33.26 22.62 2.56
N SER A 126 -32.94 22.64 1.26
CA SER A 126 -33.86 23.03 0.19
C SER A 126 -33.91 21.93 -0.86
N THR A 127 -35.04 21.25 -1.00
CA THR A 127 -35.22 20.09 -1.89
C THR A 127 -36.54 20.14 -2.65
N THR A 128 -36.55 19.55 -3.84
CA THR A 128 -37.79 19.30 -4.60
C THR A 128 -38.12 17.82 -4.48
N ILE A 129 -39.23 17.48 -3.83
CA ILE A 129 -39.67 16.10 -3.60
C ILE A 129 -40.83 15.72 -4.52
N PRO A 130 -40.84 14.52 -5.12
CA PRO A 130 -41.96 14.05 -5.94
C PRO A 130 -43.19 13.75 -5.08
N VAL A 131 -44.37 13.95 -5.66
CA VAL A 131 -45.64 13.46 -5.13
C VAL A 131 -45.94 12.11 -5.79
N PHE A 132 -46.15 11.08 -4.97
CA PHE A 132 -46.59 9.76 -5.43
C PHE A 132 -48.12 9.67 -5.40
N PRO A 133 -48.76 9.08 -6.43
CA PRO A 133 -50.21 8.92 -6.45
C PRO A 133 -50.66 7.92 -5.38
N ILE A 134 -51.82 8.19 -4.78
CA ILE A 134 -52.48 7.28 -3.84
C ILE A 134 -53.38 6.32 -4.65
N PRO A 135 -53.44 5.00 -4.33
CA PRO A 135 -54.26 4.04 -5.07
C PRO A 135 -55.72 4.48 -5.25
N GLY A 136 -56.17 4.55 -6.51
CA GLY A 136 -57.51 5.04 -6.88
C GLY A 136 -57.62 6.57 -7.05
N SER A 137 -56.52 7.31 -7.00
CA SER A 137 -56.43 8.74 -7.33
C SER A 137 -56.35 8.98 -8.82
N TYR A 138 -56.86 10.12 -9.31
CA TYR A 138 -56.68 10.53 -10.70
C TYR A 138 -55.20 10.74 -11.08
N LEU A 139 -54.32 10.97 -10.09
CA LEU A 139 -52.88 11.12 -10.32
C LEU A 139 -52.22 9.85 -10.87
N GLU A 140 -52.82 8.66 -10.71
CA GLU A 140 -52.34 7.42 -11.35
C GLU A 140 -52.37 7.49 -12.89
N THR A 141 -53.20 8.37 -13.46
CA THR A 141 -53.32 8.55 -14.92
C THR A 141 -52.37 9.61 -15.50
N GLN A 142 -51.66 10.36 -14.65
CA GLN A 142 -50.68 11.35 -15.08
C GLN A 142 -49.31 10.67 -15.23
N GLY A 143 -48.90 10.41 -16.48
CA GLY A 143 -47.65 9.71 -16.79
C GLY A 143 -46.38 10.44 -16.31
N GLU A 144 -45.30 9.68 -16.11
CA GLU A 144 -44.05 10.07 -15.43
C GLU A 144 -43.45 11.41 -15.89
N GLN A 145 -43.57 11.77 -17.18
CA GLN A 145 -43.06 13.03 -17.73
C GLN A 145 -43.71 14.30 -17.15
N ASN A 146 -44.82 14.20 -16.42
CA ASN A 146 -45.46 15.31 -15.71
C ASN A 146 -45.70 14.99 -14.22
N GLN A 147 -44.81 14.22 -13.57
CA GLN A 147 -44.98 13.92 -12.15
C GLN A 147 -45.08 15.21 -11.31
N PRO A 148 -46.12 15.37 -10.45
CA PRO A 148 -46.22 16.52 -9.55
C PRO A 148 -45.11 16.50 -8.49
N SER A 149 -44.67 17.68 -8.06
CA SER A 149 -43.61 17.81 -7.04
C SER A 149 -43.82 19.02 -6.13
N LEU A 150 -43.22 18.96 -4.95
CA LEU A 150 -43.25 20.02 -3.92
C LEU A 150 -41.84 20.57 -3.71
N LYS A 151 -41.69 21.88 -3.71
CA LYS A 151 -40.43 22.57 -3.36
C LYS A 151 -40.43 22.95 -1.88
N VAL A 152 -39.67 22.19 -1.09
CA VAL A 152 -39.65 22.23 0.37
C VAL A 152 -38.35 22.86 0.87
N ASN A 153 -38.48 23.84 1.77
CA ASN A 153 -37.36 24.42 2.51
C ASN A 153 -37.52 24.07 3.99
N VAL A 154 -36.59 23.31 4.56
CA VAL A 154 -36.54 23.01 5.99
C VAL A 154 -35.50 23.88 6.66
N SER A 155 -35.79 24.41 7.85
CA SER A 155 -34.86 25.22 8.63
C SER A 155 -34.98 24.96 10.13
N ILE A 156 -33.88 25.13 10.86
CA ILE A 156 -33.81 25.01 12.31
C ILE A 156 -32.83 26.04 12.88
N ASP A 157 -33.18 26.67 14.01
CA ASP A 157 -32.41 27.78 14.60
C ASP A 157 -31.02 27.36 15.11
N GLN A 158 -30.85 26.09 15.50
CA GLN A 158 -29.61 25.52 16.03
C GLN A 158 -29.44 24.07 15.58
N PRO A 159 -28.20 23.58 15.37
CA PRO A 159 -27.95 22.17 15.08
C PRO A 159 -28.55 21.25 16.15
N LEU A 160 -29.15 20.14 15.71
CA LEU A 160 -29.75 19.15 16.62
C LEU A 160 -28.70 18.49 17.52
N VAL A 161 -27.50 18.25 16.99
CA VAL A 161 -26.37 17.65 17.70
C VAL A 161 -25.34 18.74 18.07
N PRO A 162 -24.92 18.87 19.34
CA PRO A 162 -23.90 19.84 19.71
C PRO A 162 -22.57 19.59 19.00
N ILE A 163 -21.92 20.66 18.53
CA ILE A 163 -20.62 20.60 17.82
C ILE A 163 -19.54 19.86 18.62
N ARG A 164 -19.60 19.90 19.96
CA ARG A 164 -18.64 19.19 20.85
C ARG A 164 -18.77 17.68 20.79
N ASP A 165 -19.98 17.17 20.54
CA ASP A 165 -20.27 15.74 20.54
C ASP A 165 -20.16 15.13 19.13
N GLN A 166 -20.09 15.99 18.10
CA GLN A 166 -20.07 15.63 16.68
C GLN A 166 -18.87 14.76 16.27
N SER A 167 -17.74 14.80 16.98
CA SER A 167 -16.62 13.88 16.73
C SER A 167 -16.92 12.44 17.15
N ASN A 168 -17.80 12.27 18.14
CA ASN A 168 -18.03 11.00 18.84
C ASN A 168 -19.40 10.37 18.50
N THR A 169 -20.32 11.10 17.88
CA THR A 169 -21.54 10.55 17.28
C THR A 169 -21.23 9.77 16.00
N ASN A 170 -21.97 8.68 15.78
CA ASN A 170 -21.91 7.86 14.57
C ASN A 170 -23.33 7.49 14.13
N ALA A 171 -23.48 6.78 13.02
CA ALA A 171 -24.76 6.23 12.58
C ALA A 171 -24.55 4.87 11.94
N ALA A 172 -25.48 3.94 12.18
CA ALA A 172 -25.49 2.60 11.59
C ALA A 172 -26.69 2.42 10.66
N PHE A 173 -26.44 2.19 9.38
CA PHE A 173 -27.43 1.88 8.35
C PHE A 173 -27.44 0.36 8.17
N ILE A 174 -28.53 -0.29 8.55
CA ILE A 174 -28.67 -1.74 8.60
C ILE A 174 -29.69 -2.14 7.55
N THR A 175 -29.23 -2.73 6.45
CA THR A 175 -30.08 -3.21 5.36
C THR A 175 -30.26 -4.71 5.49
N LEU A 176 -31.50 -5.17 5.65
CA LEU A 176 -31.86 -6.59 5.53
C LEU A 176 -32.48 -6.79 4.14
N GLU A 177 -31.81 -7.55 3.28
CA GLU A 177 -32.25 -7.75 1.89
C GLU A 177 -33.30 -8.87 1.85
N GLY A 178 -32.86 -10.11 2.13
CA GLY A 178 -33.71 -11.29 2.06
C GLY A 178 -33.25 -12.51 2.85
N LEU A 179 -34.15 -13.47 2.94
CA LEU A 179 -33.92 -14.85 3.40
C LEU A 179 -34.08 -15.78 2.21
N TYR A 180 -33.05 -16.58 1.97
CA TYR A 180 -32.92 -17.47 0.83
C TYR A 180 -32.99 -18.93 1.26
N SER A 181 -33.40 -19.79 0.34
CA SER A 181 -33.64 -21.22 0.60
C SER A 181 -34.54 -21.45 1.83
N PRO A 182 -35.75 -20.84 1.88
CA PRO A 182 -36.68 -21.00 2.98
C PRO A 182 -37.16 -22.47 3.12
N PRO A 183 -37.71 -22.83 4.28
CA PRO A 183 -38.34 -24.14 4.49
C PRO A 183 -39.44 -24.46 3.46
N GLU A 184 -39.52 -25.73 3.04
CA GLU A 184 -40.36 -26.21 1.91
C GLU A 184 -41.84 -25.78 1.98
N GLY A 185 -42.42 -25.71 3.18
CA GLY A 185 -43.81 -25.28 3.38
C GLY A 185 -44.09 -23.80 3.07
N TRP A 186 -43.09 -23.00 2.70
CA TRP A 186 -43.22 -21.58 2.41
C TRP A 186 -43.44 -21.37 0.89
N LEU A 187 -44.71 -21.49 0.46
CA LEU A 187 -45.12 -21.34 -0.93
C LEU A 187 -45.79 -19.98 -1.22
N PRO A 188 -45.42 -19.27 -2.30
CA PRO A 188 -46.13 -18.08 -2.75
C PRO A 188 -47.60 -18.38 -3.10
N GLY A 189 -48.54 -17.57 -2.59
CA GLY A 189 -49.98 -17.68 -2.89
C GLY A 189 -50.83 -18.47 -1.89
N GLY A 190 -50.28 -18.90 -0.75
CA GLY A 190 -51.02 -19.52 0.35
C GLY A 190 -51.68 -18.52 1.32
N THR A 191 -51.98 -18.96 2.54
CA THR A 191 -52.37 -18.07 3.65
C THR A 191 -51.27 -17.05 3.92
N SER A 192 -51.62 -15.78 4.09
CA SER A 192 -50.67 -14.72 4.37
C SER A 192 -50.03 -14.90 5.75
N PHE A 193 -48.70 -15.05 5.75
CA PHE A 193 -47.86 -14.98 6.95
C PHE A 193 -47.04 -13.69 6.92
N VAL A 194 -46.71 -13.17 8.10
CA VAL A 194 -45.77 -12.07 8.27
C VAL A 194 -44.43 -12.67 8.70
N TYR A 195 -43.39 -12.35 7.95
CA TYR A 195 -42.02 -12.71 8.26
C TYR A 195 -41.34 -11.52 8.93
N THR A 196 -40.84 -11.74 10.15
CA THR A 196 -40.25 -10.71 11.00
C THR A 196 -38.84 -11.12 11.38
N ALA A 197 -37.87 -10.22 11.17
CA ALA A 197 -36.49 -10.39 11.61
C ALA A 197 -36.10 -9.26 12.58
N THR A 198 -35.29 -9.55 13.59
CA THR A 198 -35.06 -8.63 14.72
C THR A 198 -33.63 -8.70 15.24
N LEU A 199 -33.05 -7.57 15.66
CA LEU A 199 -31.68 -7.52 16.22
C LEU A 199 -31.50 -6.36 17.22
N PRO A 200 -30.55 -6.44 18.19
CA PRO A 200 -30.33 -5.38 19.18
C PRO A 200 -29.20 -4.42 18.81
N ILE A 201 -29.43 -3.11 18.87
CA ILE A 201 -28.40 -2.06 18.66
C ILE A 201 -28.28 -1.17 19.91
N PRO A 202 -27.07 -0.94 20.47
CA PRO A 202 -26.87 -0.03 21.59
C PRO A 202 -26.88 1.44 21.13
N VAL A 203 -28.02 2.12 21.24
CA VAL A 203 -28.19 3.53 20.83
C VAL A 203 -27.68 4.52 21.89
N ASN A 204 -27.76 4.17 23.18
CA ASN A 204 -27.35 5.02 24.31
C ASN A 204 -26.81 4.21 25.53
N ASP A 205 -26.61 4.86 26.67
CA ASP A 205 -26.12 4.25 27.91
C ASP A 205 -27.14 3.34 28.63
N ASP A 206 -28.42 3.68 28.56
CA ASP A 206 -29.45 3.13 29.45
C ASP A 206 -30.27 1.99 28.81
N LYS A 207 -30.33 1.90 27.46
CA LYS A 207 -31.09 0.87 26.73
C LYS A 207 -30.49 0.47 25.37
N GLU A 208 -30.55 -0.83 25.08
CA GLU A 208 -30.47 -1.35 23.71
C GLU A 208 -31.80 -1.08 22.99
N THR A 209 -31.74 -0.66 21.73
CA THR A 209 -32.91 -0.52 20.85
C THR A 209 -33.04 -1.76 20.00
N ILE A 210 -34.19 -2.44 20.06
CA ILE A 210 -34.47 -3.59 19.20
C ILE A 210 -34.95 -3.08 17.83
N VAL A 211 -34.15 -3.36 16.82
CA VAL A 211 -34.47 -3.15 15.41
C VAL A 211 -35.41 -4.27 14.96
N VAL A 212 -36.52 -3.92 14.31
CA VAL A 212 -37.53 -4.86 13.82
C VAL A 212 -37.75 -4.63 12.33
N PHE A 213 -37.55 -5.68 11.53
CA PHE A 213 -37.85 -5.74 10.11
C PHE A 213 -39.15 -6.53 9.90
N THR A 214 -40.28 -5.83 9.90
CA THR A 214 -41.61 -6.41 9.60
C THR A 214 -41.87 -6.48 8.10
N ASN A 215 -43.02 -7.05 7.71
CA ASN A 215 -43.54 -7.01 6.33
C ASN A 215 -42.63 -7.66 5.26
N GLY A 216 -41.85 -8.69 5.64
CA GLY A 216 -41.13 -9.53 4.68
C GLY A 216 -42.10 -10.19 3.69
N THR A 217 -41.80 -10.10 2.39
CA THR A 217 -42.68 -10.61 1.32
C THR A 217 -42.10 -11.88 0.69
N LEU A 218 -42.82 -13.00 0.77
CA LEU A 218 -42.43 -14.24 0.10
C LEU A 218 -42.69 -14.13 -1.41
N ARG A 219 -41.64 -14.28 -2.22
CA ARG A 219 -41.67 -14.19 -3.69
C ARG A 219 -41.29 -15.51 -4.35
N ALA A 220 -41.71 -15.68 -5.60
CA ALA A 220 -41.30 -16.80 -6.42
C ALA A 220 -39.88 -16.60 -6.98
N ALA A 221 -39.22 -17.68 -7.36
CA ALA A 221 -37.84 -17.68 -7.87
C ALA A 221 -37.65 -16.86 -9.17
N ALA A 222 -38.70 -16.69 -9.97
CA ALA A 222 -38.66 -16.01 -11.26
C ALA A 222 -38.89 -14.48 -11.18
N ASP A 223 -39.23 -13.94 -10.01
CA ASP A 223 -39.49 -12.51 -9.84
C ASP A 223 -38.18 -11.72 -9.76
N VAL A 224 -37.94 -10.80 -10.70
CA VAL A 224 -36.82 -9.86 -10.62
C VAL A 224 -36.97 -9.00 -9.36
N THR A 225 -36.04 -9.14 -8.43
CA THR A 225 -36.04 -8.39 -7.18
C THR A 225 -35.62 -6.94 -7.42
N ASN A 226 -36.49 -6.00 -7.06
CA ASN A 226 -36.14 -4.57 -7.08
C ASN A 226 -35.10 -4.28 -5.98
N LYS A 227 -33.88 -3.95 -6.37
CA LYS A 227 -32.73 -3.67 -5.48
C LYS A 227 -32.78 -2.31 -4.78
N GLN A 228 -33.84 -1.51 -4.95
CA GLN A 228 -34.03 -0.27 -4.19
C GLN A 228 -34.32 -0.55 -2.72
N LYS A 229 -33.67 0.20 -1.82
CA LYS A 229 -33.91 0.12 -0.38
C LYS A 229 -35.25 0.77 -0.03
N ARG A 230 -35.90 0.28 1.03
CA ARG A 230 -37.23 0.68 1.46
C ARG A 230 -37.25 1.22 2.88
N TRP A 231 -38.16 2.16 3.12
CA TRP A 231 -38.50 2.64 4.45
C TRP A 231 -39.18 1.52 5.26
N PRO A 232 -38.85 1.36 6.56
CA PRO A 232 -39.58 0.53 7.52
C PRO A 232 -41.00 1.04 7.80
N ASP A 233 -41.88 0.94 6.80
CA ASP A 233 -43.31 1.17 6.94
C ASP A 233 -44.02 -0.14 7.35
N ALA A 234 -44.18 -0.31 8.66
CA ALA A 234 -44.92 -1.42 9.22
C ALA A 234 -46.44 -1.34 8.93
N ARG A 235 -46.98 -0.13 8.68
CA ARG A 235 -48.42 0.16 8.64
C ARG A 235 -49.01 0.24 7.23
N GLY A 236 -48.17 0.37 6.20
CA GLY A 236 -48.61 0.62 4.83
C GLY A 236 -49.25 2.01 4.66
N ILE A 237 -48.79 3.00 5.44
CA ILE A 237 -49.22 4.40 5.35
C ILE A 237 -48.57 5.08 4.13
N VAL A 238 -47.39 4.61 3.75
CA VAL A 238 -46.64 5.08 2.59
C VAL A 238 -47.21 4.41 1.33
N THR A 239 -47.53 5.23 0.32
CA THR A 239 -47.95 4.71 -1.00
C THR A 239 -46.92 3.74 -1.58
N ILE A 240 -47.37 2.72 -2.33
CA ILE A 240 -46.51 1.66 -2.88
C ILE A 240 -45.29 2.24 -3.62
N ASN A 241 -45.49 3.29 -4.42
CA ASN A 241 -44.42 3.94 -5.19
C ASN A 241 -43.50 4.84 -4.32
N GLY A 242 -43.98 5.30 -3.16
CA GLY A 242 -43.19 6.03 -2.17
C GLY A 242 -42.44 5.15 -1.17
N THR A 243 -42.65 3.82 -1.15
CA THR A 243 -41.99 2.93 -0.17
C THR A 243 -40.46 2.91 -0.24
N TYR A 244 -39.87 3.40 -1.34
CA TYR A 244 -38.43 3.38 -1.57
C TYR A 244 -37.72 4.64 -1.03
N ILE A 245 -36.49 4.44 -0.55
CA ILE A 245 -35.61 5.52 -0.10
C ILE A 245 -34.96 6.17 -1.32
N PRO A 246 -35.14 7.49 -1.57
CA PRO A 246 -34.60 8.15 -2.76
C PRO A 246 -33.08 7.98 -2.91
N GLY A 247 -32.65 7.52 -4.08
CA GLY A 247 -31.23 7.35 -4.42
C GLY A 247 -30.51 6.18 -3.73
N GLN A 248 -31.17 5.38 -2.89
CA GLN A 248 -30.54 4.26 -2.17
C GLN A 248 -30.82 2.91 -2.83
N ILE A 249 -29.75 2.25 -3.24
CA ILE A 249 -29.75 0.95 -3.92
C ILE A 249 -28.89 -0.03 -3.12
N ILE A 250 -29.24 -1.32 -3.16
CA ILE A 250 -28.41 -2.40 -2.65
C ILE A 250 -27.18 -2.56 -3.55
N ASN A 251 -26.01 -2.23 -3.00
CA ASN A 251 -24.72 -2.35 -3.68
C ASN A 251 -24.15 -3.74 -3.45
N GLU A 252 -24.32 -4.62 -4.43
CA GLU A 252 -23.76 -5.98 -4.44
C GLU A 252 -22.23 -5.96 -4.51
N GLU A 253 -21.60 -6.78 -3.68
CA GLU A 253 -20.17 -7.10 -3.76
C GLU A 253 -20.00 -8.51 -4.37
N SER A 254 -18.77 -8.89 -4.73
CA SER A 254 -18.52 -10.31 -5.05
C SER A 254 -18.76 -11.14 -3.81
N ILE A 255 -19.36 -12.33 -3.96
CA ILE A 255 -19.49 -13.34 -2.89
C ILE A 255 -18.13 -13.63 -2.21
N ASP A 256 -17.02 -13.48 -2.95
CA ASP A 256 -15.65 -13.68 -2.44
C ASP A 256 -15.18 -12.60 -1.46
N ASP A 257 -15.84 -11.44 -1.45
CA ASP A 257 -15.50 -10.28 -0.63
C ASP A 257 -16.49 -10.08 0.56
N GLU A 258 -17.65 -10.75 0.51
CA GLU A 258 -18.66 -10.76 1.57
C GLU A 258 -18.19 -11.55 2.82
N GLN A 259 -18.73 -11.21 3.99
CA GLN A 259 -18.49 -11.92 5.25
C GLN A 259 -19.54 -13.01 5.53
N GLY A 260 -19.32 -13.81 6.58
CA GLY A 260 -20.27 -14.82 7.04
C GLY A 260 -19.93 -16.25 6.63
N ASP A 261 -20.95 -17.12 6.64
CA ASP A 261 -20.82 -18.58 6.68
C ASP A 261 -20.83 -19.26 5.29
N LEU A 262 -20.99 -18.47 4.21
CA LEU A 262 -21.22 -18.93 2.84
C LEU A 262 -20.29 -18.19 1.86
N ARG A 263 -18.98 -18.44 2.00
CA ARG A 263 -17.91 -17.78 1.23
C ARG A 263 -17.06 -18.73 0.37
N HIS A 264 -17.17 -20.04 0.57
CA HIS A 264 -16.34 -21.00 -0.15
C HIS A 264 -16.85 -21.19 -1.59
N LYS A 265 -16.02 -21.81 -2.44
CA LYS A 265 -16.34 -22.03 -3.86
C LYS A 265 -17.67 -22.80 -4.03
N ASP A 266 -17.88 -23.82 -3.20
CA ASP A 266 -19.10 -24.65 -3.22
C ASP A 266 -20.33 -23.84 -2.73
N ASP A 267 -20.14 -22.96 -1.74
CA ASP A 267 -21.19 -22.05 -1.27
C ASP A 267 -21.62 -21.07 -2.38
N LYS A 268 -20.70 -20.63 -3.24
CA LYS A 268 -20.96 -19.71 -4.35
C LYS A 268 -21.91 -20.32 -5.39
N GLU A 269 -21.70 -21.59 -5.73
CA GLU A 269 -22.60 -22.35 -6.61
C GLU A 269 -23.96 -22.58 -5.94
N PHE A 270 -23.98 -22.96 -4.66
CA PHE A 270 -25.19 -23.12 -3.86
C PHE A 270 -26.03 -21.83 -3.77
N ARG A 271 -25.40 -20.68 -3.50
CA ARG A 271 -26.06 -19.37 -3.44
C ARG A 271 -26.65 -18.97 -4.79
N THR A 272 -25.82 -19.00 -5.84
CA THR A 272 -26.25 -18.68 -7.22
C THR A 272 -27.43 -19.54 -7.67
N ASN A 273 -27.45 -20.82 -7.29
CA ASN A 273 -28.57 -21.71 -7.58
C ASN A 273 -29.81 -21.37 -6.73
N SER A 274 -29.64 -21.17 -5.43
CA SER A 274 -30.74 -20.89 -4.49
C SER A 274 -31.46 -19.57 -4.81
N GLU A 275 -30.70 -18.51 -5.10
CA GLU A 275 -31.20 -17.18 -5.47
C GLU A 275 -32.01 -17.19 -6.79
N LYS A 276 -31.75 -18.15 -7.69
CA LYS A 276 -32.41 -18.27 -9.00
C LYS A 276 -33.54 -19.30 -9.07
N THR A 277 -33.54 -20.31 -8.20
CA THR A 277 -34.43 -21.49 -8.33
C THR A 277 -35.40 -21.68 -7.17
N LYS A 278 -35.11 -21.14 -5.99
CA LYS A 278 -35.96 -21.27 -4.80
C LYS A 278 -36.76 -20.00 -4.54
N PRO A 279 -37.93 -20.09 -3.88
CA PRO A 279 -38.60 -18.90 -3.36
C PRO A 279 -37.72 -18.18 -2.32
N GLN A 280 -38.01 -16.92 -2.06
CA GLN A 280 -37.23 -16.07 -1.15
C GLN A 280 -38.14 -15.11 -0.40
N VAL A 281 -37.83 -14.80 0.86
CA VAL A 281 -38.51 -13.71 1.58
C VAL A 281 -37.69 -12.44 1.39
N VAL A 282 -38.31 -11.40 0.83
CA VAL A 282 -37.66 -10.13 0.51
C VAL A 282 -38.21 -9.03 1.41
N TRP A 283 -37.32 -8.37 2.14
CA TRP A 283 -37.60 -7.14 2.89
C TRP A 283 -37.09 -5.91 2.12
N ASN A 284 -35.81 -5.92 1.74
CA ASN A 284 -35.07 -4.76 1.21
C ASN A 284 -35.20 -3.50 2.08
N LEU A 285 -35.31 -3.69 3.41
CA LEU A 285 -35.56 -2.63 4.39
C LEU A 285 -34.24 -2.08 4.95
N GLU A 286 -34.12 -0.75 5.03
CA GLU A 286 -33.01 -0.08 5.72
C GLU A 286 -33.47 0.53 7.05
N ARG A 287 -32.86 0.08 8.15
CA ARG A 287 -32.95 0.72 9.46
C ARG A 287 -31.72 1.62 9.69
N ARG A 288 -31.92 2.92 9.86
CA ARG A 288 -30.91 3.91 10.22
C ARG A 288 -30.96 4.16 11.73
N CYS A 289 -29.93 3.71 12.45
CA CYS A 289 -29.80 3.92 13.89
C CYS A 289 -28.81 5.05 14.17
N PHE A 290 -29.21 6.11 14.86
CA PHE A 290 -28.33 7.23 15.21
C PHE A 290 -27.62 6.96 16.54
N LEU A 291 -26.29 6.80 16.52
CA LEU A 291 -25.50 6.40 17.68
C LEU A 291 -24.94 7.65 18.39
N LEU A 292 -25.44 7.90 19.61
CA LEU A 292 -24.86 8.91 20.50
C LEU A 292 -23.42 8.52 20.93
N PRO A 293 -22.63 9.43 21.51
CA PRO A 293 -21.25 9.15 21.90
C PRO A 293 -21.09 7.90 22.79
N SER A 294 -22.02 7.69 23.72
CA SER A 294 -22.05 6.47 24.54
C SER A 294 -22.56 5.25 23.79
N GLY A 295 -23.54 5.37 22.89
CA GLY A 295 -23.98 4.28 22.02
C GLY A 295 -22.83 3.73 21.16
N SER A 296 -22.02 4.62 20.58
CA SER A 296 -20.83 4.24 19.79
C SER A 296 -19.77 3.51 20.64
N HIS A 297 -19.50 4.01 21.86
CA HIS A 297 -18.59 3.34 22.81
C HIS A 297 -19.14 1.98 23.29
N ASN A 298 -20.45 1.90 23.55
CA ASN A 298 -21.12 0.66 23.96
C ASN A 298 -21.14 -0.37 22.83
N LEU A 299 -21.30 0.04 21.57
CA LEU A 299 -21.15 -0.81 20.40
C LEU A 299 -19.72 -1.39 20.33
N GLN A 300 -18.69 -0.54 20.44
CA GLN A 300 -17.29 -0.98 20.46
C GLN A 300 -17.02 -2.00 21.58
N HIS A 301 -17.48 -1.70 22.79
CA HIS A 301 -17.32 -2.55 23.97
C HIS A 301 -18.13 -3.86 23.87
N GLN A 302 -19.32 -3.83 23.26
CA GLN A 302 -20.13 -5.00 22.97
C GLN A 302 -19.40 -5.92 22.00
N ILE A 303 -18.97 -5.43 20.83
CA ILE A 303 -18.27 -6.24 19.81
C ILE A 303 -16.98 -6.86 20.41
N THR A 304 -16.27 -6.11 21.26
CA THR A 304 -15.05 -6.59 21.94
C THR A 304 -15.34 -7.73 22.93
N ARG A 305 -16.46 -7.68 23.66
CA ARG A 305 -16.82 -8.72 24.65
C ARG A 305 -17.63 -9.88 24.05
N VAL A 306 -18.36 -9.63 22.97
CA VAL A 306 -19.32 -10.51 22.30
C VAL A 306 -19.30 -10.17 20.81
N PRO A 307 -18.52 -10.88 19.98
CA PRO A 307 -18.41 -10.57 18.55
C PRO A 307 -19.66 -10.99 17.76
N TYR A 308 -20.56 -11.79 18.33
CA TYR A 308 -21.77 -12.27 17.66
C TYR A 308 -22.99 -11.39 17.98
N LEU A 309 -23.53 -10.77 16.93
CA LEU A 309 -24.81 -10.05 16.96
C LEU A 309 -25.93 -11.01 16.50
N PRO A 310 -26.92 -11.33 17.34
CA PRO A 310 -28.02 -12.21 16.94
C PRO A 310 -29.02 -11.48 16.05
N VAL A 311 -29.44 -12.12 14.96
CA VAL A 311 -30.65 -11.77 14.21
C VAL A 311 -31.66 -12.89 14.41
N GLU A 312 -32.70 -12.64 15.20
CA GLU A 312 -33.79 -13.60 15.41
C GLU A 312 -34.86 -13.43 14.31
N ILE A 313 -35.29 -14.55 13.73
CA ILE A 313 -36.23 -14.61 12.60
C ILE A 313 -37.41 -15.49 13.00
N VAL A 314 -38.63 -15.00 12.74
CA VAL A 314 -39.87 -15.73 13.01
C VAL A 314 -40.91 -15.55 11.91
N ARG A 315 -41.85 -16.49 11.86
CA ARG A 315 -43.05 -16.43 11.04
C ARG A 315 -44.30 -16.39 11.92
N THR A 316 -45.16 -15.41 11.69
CA THR A 316 -46.43 -15.23 12.41
C THR A 316 -47.61 -15.17 11.43
N ALA A 317 -48.81 -15.55 11.86
CA ALA A 317 -50.01 -15.44 11.03
C ALA A 317 -50.46 -13.98 10.91
N THR A 318 -50.98 -13.55 9.76
CA THR A 318 -51.51 -12.18 9.62
C THR A 318 -52.67 -11.93 10.60
N PRO A 319 -52.66 -10.80 11.35
CA PRO A 319 -53.74 -10.48 12.27
C PRO A 319 -55.05 -10.24 11.50
N THR A 320 -56.11 -10.97 11.87
CA THR A 320 -57.45 -10.74 11.33
C THR A 320 -58.20 -9.70 12.16
N ALA A 321 -59.04 -8.89 11.51
CA ALA A 321 -59.73 -7.77 12.16
C ALA A 321 -60.54 -8.19 13.41
N PRO A 322 -60.61 -7.37 14.46
CA PRO A 322 -61.06 -7.80 15.79
C PRO A 322 -62.57 -8.10 15.83
N LYS A 323 -62.93 -9.37 15.63
CA LYS A 323 -64.23 -9.90 16.05
C LYS A 323 -64.14 -10.26 17.52
N GLY A 324 -64.67 -9.39 18.38
CA GLY A 324 -64.53 -9.41 19.84
C GLY A 324 -64.57 -10.79 20.51
N LYS A 325 -63.37 -11.36 20.70
CA LYS A 325 -63.01 -12.40 21.66
C LYS A 325 -61.62 -12.03 22.20
N LYS A 326 -61.33 -12.50 23.42
CA LYS A 326 -60.07 -12.20 24.12
C LYS A 326 -58.85 -12.62 23.30
N ASP A 327 -57.75 -11.92 23.54
CA ASP A 327 -56.44 -12.16 22.96
C ASP A 327 -56.07 -13.65 23.01
N GLU A 328 -56.06 -14.30 21.85
CA GLU A 328 -55.25 -15.49 21.61
C GLU A 328 -53.93 -14.96 21.02
N ASP A 329 -52.82 -15.17 21.74
CA ASP A 329 -51.50 -14.75 21.28
C ASP A 329 -51.23 -15.32 19.88
N ALA A 330 -50.83 -14.45 18.96
CA ALA A 330 -50.52 -14.84 17.58
C ALA A 330 -49.30 -15.78 17.58
N GLY A 331 -49.56 -17.09 17.45
CA GLY A 331 -48.55 -18.14 17.60
C GLY A 331 -47.31 -17.91 16.74
N ILE A 332 -46.15 -17.81 17.42
CA ILE A 332 -44.83 -17.73 16.79
C ILE A 332 -44.47 -19.12 16.23
N SER A 333 -44.11 -19.17 14.95
CA SER A 333 -43.67 -20.38 14.25
C SER A 333 -42.30 -20.16 13.60
N TYR A 334 -41.54 -21.23 13.36
CA TYR A 334 -40.21 -21.18 12.72
C TYR A 334 -39.26 -20.16 13.38
N HIS A 335 -38.94 -20.34 14.67
CA HIS A 335 -38.00 -19.46 15.38
C HIS A 335 -36.54 -19.86 15.09
N GLY A 336 -35.86 -19.04 14.30
CA GLY A 336 -34.45 -19.22 13.94
C GLY A 336 -33.59 -18.03 14.36
N VAL A 337 -32.27 -18.23 14.37
CA VAL A 337 -31.26 -17.21 14.69
C VAL A 337 -30.13 -17.29 13.67
N ALA A 338 -29.70 -16.15 13.14
CA ALA A 338 -28.41 -16.00 12.45
C ALA A 338 -27.44 -15.24 13.36
N TYR A 339 -26.18 -15.70 13.45
CA TYR A 339 -25.16 -15.09 14.30
C TYR A 339 -24.16 -14.30 13.46
N ILE A 340 -24.34 -12.98 13.38
CA ILE A 340 -23.45 -12.10 12.60
C ILE A 340 -22.16 -11.87 13.38
N GLU A 341 -21.00 -12.27 12.84
CA GLU A 341 -19.71 -11.83 13.38
C GLU A 341 -19.46 -10.35 13.03
N THR A 342 -19.50 -9.50 14.05
CA THR A 342 -19.33 -8.03 13.97
C THR A 342 -17.89 -7.57 14.20
N ALA A 343 -16.98 -8.49 14.54
CA ALA A 343 -15.56 -8.18 14.76
C ALA A 343 -14.86 -7.43 13.61
N PRO A 344 -15.19 -7.62 12.31
CA PRO A 344 -14.57 -6.85 11.23
C PRO A 344 -14.77 -5.32 11.34
N LEU A 345 -15.84 -4.85 12.02
CA LEU A 345 -16.08 -3.42 12.26
C LEU A 345 -15.11 -2.77 13.26
N LEU A 346 -14.33 -3.57 14.01
CA LEU A 346 -13.26 -3.08 14.87
C LEU A 346 -11.92 -2.91 14.13
N TYR A 347 -11.82 -3.31 12.85
CA TYR A 347 -10.58 -3.09 12.11
C TYR A 347 -10.39 -1.59 11.81
N PRO A 348 -9.17 -1.02 11.95
CA PRO A 348 -8.94 0.41 11.74
C PRO A 348 -9.38 0.89 10.35
N GLY A 349 -10.32 1.83 10.33
CA GLY A 349 -10.93 2.39 9.11
C GLY A 349 -12.08 1.56 8.51
N ALA A 350 -12.52 0.47 9.13
CA ALA A 350 -13.66 -0.30 8.64
C ALA A 350 -15.00 0.42 8.88
N THR A 351 -15.78 0.60 7.82
CA THR A 351 -17.11 1.26 7.84
C THR A 351 -18.24 0.38 7.33
N ARG A 352 -17.98 -0.82 6.79
CA ARG A 352 -19.01 -1.69 6.22
C ARG A 352 -18.79 -3.15 6.62
N LEU A 353 -19.90 -3.84 6.89
CA LEU A 353 -19.99 -5.28 7.11
C LEU A 353 -21.18 -5.82 6.31
N ARG A 354 -20.90 -6.35 5.11
CA ARG A 354 -21.85 -7.06 4.26
C ARG A 354 -21.58 -8.56 4.37
N GLY A 355 -22.61 -9.40 4.50
CA GLY A 355 -22.40 -10.84 4.59
C GLY A 355 -23.65 -11.71 4.47
N ALA A 356 -23.40 -13.00 4.21
CA ALA A 356 -24.41 -14.05 4.14
C ALA A 356 -24.24 -15.03 5.31
N TYR A 357 -25.27 -15.14 6.16
CA TYR A 357 -25.20 -15.86 7.44
C TYR A 357 -26.27 -16.94 7.51
N LYS A 358 -25.87 -18.15 7.92
CA LYS A 358 -26.75 -19.32 8.05
C LYS A 358 -27.71 -19.14 9.21
N ILE A 359 -28.96 -19.59 9.02
CA ILE A 359 -29.98 -19.60 10.06
C ILE A 359 -29.94 -20.95 10.75
N VAL A 360 -29.83 -20.95 12.08
CA VAL A 360 -29.99 -22.15 12.91
C VAL A 360 -31.28 -22.06 13.74
N PRO A 361 -31.91 -23.17 14.13
CA PRO A 361 -33.03 -23.15 15.06
C PRO A 361 -32.66 -22.47 16.38
N TYR A 362 -33.59 -21.75 16.99
CA TYR A 362 -33.37 -21.14 18.30
C TYR A 362 -33.10 -22.22 19.37
N ASN A 363 -31.97 -22.08 20.07
CA ASN A 363 -31.60 -22.87 21.23
C ASN A 363 -31.06 -21.92 22.31
N GLU A 364 -31.75 -21.86 23.45
CA GLU A 364 -31.43 -20.95 24.56
C GLU A 364 -29.98 -21.12 25.07
N THR A 365 -29.46 -22.35 25.11
CA THR A 365 -28.10 -22.63 25.59
C THR A 365 -27.02 -22.09 24.66
N GLU A 366 -27.22 -22.25 23.35
CA GLU A 366 -26.32 -21.71 22.33
C GLU A 366 -26.44 -20.18 22.23
N TYR A 367 -27.66 -19.66 22.28
CA TYR A 367 -27.93 -18.23 22.27
C TYR A 367 -27.24 -17.53 23.43
N LYS A 368 -27.39 -18.06 24.66
CA LYS A 368 -26.79 -17.52 25.88
C LYS A 368 -25.26 -17.61 25.88
N THR A 369 -24.68 -18.66 25.30
CA THR A 369 -23.21 -18.80 25.22
C THR A 369 -22.61 -17.88 24.15
N LYS A 370 -23.21 -17.80 22.96
CA LYS A 370 -22.72 -16.93 21.87
C LYS A 370 -22.96 -15.43 22.11
N THR A 371 -24.11 -15.05 22.66
CA THR A 371 -24.51 -13.63 22.82
C THR A 371 -24.30 -13.06 24.22
N LYS A 372 -24.10 -13.91 25.24
CA LYS A 372 -24.08 -13.58 26.67
C LYS A 372 -25.39 -12.92 27.19
N ARG A 373 -26.48 -12.93 26.42
CA ARG A 373 -27.82 -12.48 26.85
C ARG A 373 -28.57 -13.63 27.54
N SER A 374 -29.45 -13.31 28.49
CA SER A 374 -30.22 -14.32 29.24
C SER A 374 -31.58 -14.67 28.64
N ASN A 375 -32.14 -13.76 27.82
CA ASN A 375 -33.48 -13.85 27.25
C ASN A 375 -33.39 -13.61 25.73
N ASN A 376 -34.34 -14.14 24.98
CA ASN A 376 -34.57 -13.79 23.58
C ASN A 376 -35.05 -12.33 23.45
N ILE A 377 -34.86 -11.72 22.28
CA ILE A 377 -35.35 -10.36 21.98
C ILE A 377 -36.75 -10.36 21.34
N ILE A 378 -37.25 -11.53 20.94
CA ILE A 378 -38.49 -11.63 20.16
C ILE A 378 -39.75 -11.18 20.90
N ASP A 379 -39.86 -11.40 22.22
CA ASP A 379 -41.05 -11.00 22.99
C ASP A 379 -41.24 -9.47 23.01
N GLU A 380 -40.13 -8.73 23.12
CA GLU A 380 -40.15 -7.26 23.07
C GLU A 380 -40.32 -6.78 21.63
N ALA A 381 -39.67 -7.42 20.66
CA ALA A 381 -39.86 -7.13 19.25
C ALA A 381 -41.31 -7.34 18.78
N MET A 382 -41.99 -8.38 19.28
CA MET A 382 -43.41 -8.66 18.98
C MET A 382 -44.34 -7.64 19.63
N ARG A 383 -44.00 -7.11 20.82
CA ARG A 383 -44.72 -5.96 21.39
C ARG A 383 -44.56 -4.71 20.53
N ILE A 384 -43.34 -4.43 20.06
CA ILE A 384 -43.05 -3.31 19.14
C ILE A 384 -43.81 -3.49 17.82
N ALA A 385 -43.77 -4.69 17.22
CA ALA A 385 -44.52 -5.01 16.01
C ALA A 385 -46.04 -4.88 16.21
N ASN A 386 -46.61 -5.39 17.30
CA ASN A 386 -48.04 -5.27 17.57
C ASN A 386 -48.48 -3.82 17.82
N GLN A 387 -47.66 -3.00 18.52
CA GLN A 387 -47.88 -1.55 18.62
C GLN A 387 -47.82 -0.86 17.25
N LEU A 388 -46.99 -1.35 16.33
CA LEU A 388 -46.98 -0.89 14.95
C LEU A 388 -48.21 -1.34 14.15
N PHE A 389 -48.97 -2.38 14.53
CA PHE A 389 -50.18 -2.80 13.78
C PHE A 389 -51.52 -2.29 14.34
N ASP A 390 -51.58 -1.79 15.59
CA ASP A 390 -52.85 -1.41 16.22
C ASP A 390 -53.41 -0.05 15.74
N ARG A 391 -54.60 -0.07 15.13
CA ARG A 391 -55.29 1.10 14.54
C ARG A 391 -56.05 1.97 15.56
N SER A 392 -56.14 1.58 16.83
CA SER A 392 -57.22 2.03 17.71
C SER A 392 -56.93 3.21 18.67
N SER A 393 -55.67 3.62 18.83
CA SER A 393 -55.20 4.36 20.02
C SER A 393 -55.09 5.90 19.89
N LEU A 394 -55.44 6.51 18.75
CA LEU A 394 -55.18 7.94 18.48
C LEU A 394 -56.29 8.94 18.86
N ASN A 395 -57.45 8.50 19.38
CA ASN A 395 -58.61 9.38 19.65
C ASN A 395 -58.92 9.63 21.15
N ALA A 396 -57.89 9.85 21.97
CA ALA A 396 -58.04 10.22 23.38
C ALA A 396 -57.42 11.58 23.69
N ASN A 397 -58.24 12.63 23.70
CA ASN A 397 -57.87 13.96 24.22
C ASN A 397 -57.35 13.85 25.66
N ARG A 398 -56.03 13.98 25.87
CA ARG A 398 -55.42 14.08 27.20
C ARG A 398 -55.80 15.42 27.84
N LYS A 399 -56.81 15.41 28.71
CA LYS A 399 -56.97 16.45 29.73
C LYS A 399 -55.97 16.23 30.86
N ASP A 400 -55.35 17.31 31.31
CA ASP A 400 -54.40 17.30 32.43
C ASP A 400 -55.03 16.73 33.71
N THR A 401 -54.36 15.75 34.31
CA THR A 401 -54.49 15.43 35.73
C THR A 401 -53.11 15.45 36.39
N LYS A 402 -52.96 16.35 37.35
CA LYS A 402 -51.72 16.55 38.13
C LYS A 402 -51.31 15.25 38.83
N ILE A 403 -50.05 14.85 38.66
CA ILE A 403 -49.41 13.89 39.55
C ILE A 403 -48.87 14.66 40.75
N THR A 404 -49.43 14.40 41.94
CA THR A 404 -48.83 14.82 43.20
C THR A 404 -47.61 13.96 43.51
N VAL A 405 -46.51 14.61 43.88
CA VAL A 405 -45.28 13.97 44.32
C VAL A 405 -45.51 13.26 45.64
N ASP A 406 -45.09 12.00 45.76
CA ASP A 406 -44.63 11.48 47.03
C ASP A 406 -43.42 10.54 46.85
N LYS A 407 -42.59 10.47 47.90
CA LYS A 407 -41.25 9.86 47.87
C LYS A 407 -41.23 8.46 48.49
N GLN A 408 -40.08 7.81 48.30
CA GLN A 408 -39.53 6.66 49.04
C GLN A 408 -39.96 5.27 48.57
N ALA A 409 -39.01 4.60 47.90
CA ALA A 409 -38.91 3.15 47.89
C ALA A 409 -37.63 2.76 48.66
N THR A 410 -37.79 2.04 49.77
CA THR A 410 -36.73 1.31 50.47
C THR A 410 -37.06 -0.18 50.47
N ALA A 411 -36.02 -1.03 50.54
CA ALA A 411 -36.12 -2.47 50.30
C ALA A 411 -37.16 -3.20 51.18
N GLY A 412 -37.79 -4.24 50.61
CA GLY A 412 -38.73 -5.11 51.30
C GLY A 412 -39.01 -6.40 50.52
N THR A 413 -38.40 -7.49 50.96
CA THR A 413 -38.58 -8.90 50.54
C THR A 413 -40.01 -9.31 50.18
N ALA A 414 -40.19 -9.98 49.04
CA ALA A 414 -41.42 -10.70 48.70
C ALA A 414 -41.41 -12.13 49.24
N THR A 415 -42.39 -12.49 50.06
CA THR A 415 -42.67 -13.85 50.51
C THR A 415 -43.58 -14.61 49.54
N SER A 416 -43.37 -15.92 49.44
CA SER A 416 -44.03 -16.83 48.52
C SER A 416 -45.28 -17.50 49.12
N ILE A 417 -45.94 -18.35 48.29
CA ILE A 417 -46.70 -19.61 48.58
C ILE A 417 -48.11 -19.61 47.93
N PRO A 418 -48.56 -20.66 47.19
CA PRO A 418 -47.84 -21.58 46.30
C PRO A 418 -48.62 -21.91 44.98
N LYS A 419 -48.02 -22.69 44.07
CA LYS A 419 -48.78 -23.68 43.26
C LYS A 419 -48.15 -25.07 43.45
N LYS A 420 -48.99 -26.11 43.40
CA LYS A 420 -48.62 -27.49 43.77
C LYS A 420 -47.57 -28.07 42.82
N LYS A 421 -46.64 -28.83 43.40
CA LYS A 421 -45.77 -29.76 42.65
C LYS A 421 -46.59 -30.94 42.12
N THR A 422 -46.25 -31.37 40.91
CA THR A 422 -46.24 -32.78 40.50
C THR A 422 -44.82 -33.08 40.01
N GLU A 423 -44.42 -34.35 39.97
CA GLU A 423 -43.02 -34.74 40.11
C GLU A 423 -42.23 -34.87 38.79
N LEU A 424 -40.93 -34.56 38.89
CA LEU A 424 -39.79 -35.14 38.15
C LEU A 424 -40.03 -35.54 36.68
N GLY A 425 -39.74 -34.61 35.78
CA GLY A 425 -39.35 -34.86 34.39
C GLY A 425 -38.28 -33.85 33.98
N GLU A 426 -37.31 -34.26 33.17
CA GLU A 426 -36.24 -33.38 32.68
C GLU A 426 -36.84 -32.30 31.76
N GLU A 427 -36.61 -31.02 32.07
CA GLU A 427 -36.97 -29.92 31.18
C GLU A 427 -36.01 -29.90 29.98
N SER A 428 -36.32 -30.73 28.98
CA SER A 428 -35.68 -30.68 27.68
C SER A 428 -36.07 -29.38 26.98
N SER A 429 -35.06 -28.60 26.57
CA SER A 429 -35.26 -27.39 25.77
C SER A 429 -35.93 -27.73 24.45
N SER A 430 -37.21 -27.37 24.32
CA SER A 430 -38.05 -27.74 23.19
C SER A 430 -37.74 -26.90 21.94
N VAL A 431 -36.67 -27.28 21.23
CA VAL A 431 -36.47 -26.89 19.84
C VAL A 431 -37.73 -27.27 19.06
N THR A 432 -38.40 -26.29 18.47
CA THR A 432 -39.61 -26.55 17.66
C THR A 432 -39.21 -27.34 16.42
N THR A 433 -39.92 -28.44 16.15
CA THR A 433 -39.65 -29.34 15.01
C THR A 433 -39.66 -28.61 13.66
N GLU A 434 -40.44 -27.53 13.55
CA GLU A 434 -40.48 -26.63 12.39
C GLU A 434 -39.16 -25.88 12.17
N ALA A 435 -38.51 -25.39 13.24
CA ALA A 435 -37.29 -24.57 13.14
C ALA A 435 -36.08 -25.39 12.65
N GLN A 436 -36.11 -26.72 12.84
CA GLN A 436 -35.05 -27.62 12.34
C GLN A 436 -34.92 -27.58 10.80
N GLN A 437 -36.00 -27.21 10.09
CA GLN A 437 -36.00 -27.11 8.62
C GLN A 437 -35.02 -26.04 8.10
N TYR A 438 -34.63 -25.05 8.91
CA TYR A 438 -33.59 -24.08 8.50
C TYR A 438 -32.23 -24.75 8.21
N ILE A 439 -31.86 -25.79 8.97
CA ILE A 439 -30.64 -26.56 8.73
C ILE A 439 -30.79 -27.46 7.50
N GLU A 440 -31.90 -28.19 7.41
CA GLU A 440 -32.19 -29.12 6.31
C GLU A 440 -32.16 -28.41 4.94
N TYR A 441 -32.76 -27.21 4.86
CA TYR A 441 -32.80 -26.41 3.65
C TYR A 441 -31.59 -25.47 3.50
N SER A 442 -30.65 -25.46 4.45
CA SER A 442 -29.49 -24.55 4.50
C SER A 442 -29.89 -23.08 4.28
N SER A 443 -30.94 -22.65 4.99
CA SER A 443 -31.48 -21.30 4.89
C SER A 443 -30.48 -20.27 5.41
N TYR A 444 -30.43 -19.11 4.75
CA TYR A 444 -29.52 -18.02 5.11
C TYR A 444 -30.14 -16.65 4.86
N ILE A 445 -29.63 -15.63 5.55
CA ILE A 445 -29.95 -14.21 5.30
C ILE A 445 -28.77 -13.49 4.66
N THR A 446 -29.05 -12.41 3.91
CA THR A 446 -28.05 -11.39 3.57
C THR A 446 -28.35 -10.08 4.30
N ILE A 447 -27.31 -9.49 4.88
CA ILE A 447 -27.39 -8.25 5.66
C ILE A 447 -26.18 -7.36 5.39
N ASP A 448 -26.40 -6.05 5.36
CA ASP A 448 -25.39 -5.03 5.13
C ASP A 448 -25.47 -3.95 6.21
N ILE A 449 -24.43 -3.86 7.04
CA ILE A 449 -24.28 -2.87 8.11
C ILE A 449 -23.23 -1.86 7.67
N VAL A 450 -23.65 -0.64 7.37
CA VAL A 450 -22.78 0.50 7.02
C VAL A 450 -22.74 1.47 8.20
N LEU A 451 -21.57 1.99 8.53
CA LEU A 451 -21.36 3.04 9.52
C LEU A 451 -20.97 4.35 8.82
N ASP A 452 -21.49 5.49 9.29
CA ASP A 452 -21.10 6.82 8.76
C ASP A 452 -19.62 7.13 9.01
N ARG A 453 -19.06 6.59 10.09
CA ARG A 453 -17.63 6.65 10.45
C ARG A 453 -17.13 5.31 11.02
N PRO A 454 -15.83 4.99 10.87
CA PRO A 454 -15.29 3.77 11.43
C PRO A 454 -15.28 3.83 12.97
N ILE A 455 -15.48 2.67 13.63
CA ILE A 455 -15.46 2.60 15.12
C ILE A 455 -14.05 2.91 15.63
N ILE A 456 -13.02 2.47 14.90
CA ILE A 456 -11.61 2.76 15.16
C ILE A 456 -11.07 3.50 13.96
N GLU A 457 -10.70 4.78 14.13
CA GLU A 457 -10.09 5.56 13.05
C GLU A 457 -8.74 4.94 12.65
N LYS A 458 -8.48 4.85 11.32
CA LYS A 458 -7.15 4.51 10.83
C LYS A 458 -6.20 5.69 11.11
N ARG A 459 -5.01 5.41 11.64
CA ARG A 459 -3.98 6.44 11.90
C ARG A 459 -3.65 7.16 10.59
N LYS A 460 -3.56 8.49 10.64
CA LYS A 460 -3.22 9.29 9.44
C LYS A 460 -1.73 9.16 9.15
N LEU A 461 -1.36 9.14 7.87
CA LEU A 461 0.05 9.05 7.45
C LEU A 461 0.92 10.16 8.07
N SER A 462 0.36 11.36 8.27
CA SER A 462 1.02 12.46 8.99
C SER A 462 1.31 12.18 10.48
N GLU A 463 0.46 11.40 11.16
CA GLU A 463 0.66 11.01 12.56
C GLU A 463 1.69 9.89 12.67
N LEU A 464 1.67 8.96 11.70
CA LEU A 464 2.67 7.91 11.54
C LEU A 464 4.06 8.51 11.30
N TYR A 465 4.20 9.46 10.37
CA TYR A 465 5.47 10.16 10.13
C TYR A 465 5.95 11.00 11.31
N ARG A 466 5.03 11.54 12.13
CA ARG A 466 5.43 12.22 13.36
C ARG A 466 6.11 11.23 14.32
N LYS A 467 5.49 10.05 14.54
CA LYS A 467 6.08 8.98 15.37
C LYS A 467 7.39 8.44 14.78
N ILE A 468 7.49 8.26 13.46
CA ILE A 468 8.75 7.87 12.81
C ILE A 468 9.81 8.95 13.05
N SER A 469 9.48 10.24 12.89
CA SER A 469 10.44 11.33 13.10
C SER A 469 10.85 11.50 14.57
N ASP A 470 9.96 11.17 15.50
CA ASP A 470 10.25 11.10 16.94
C ASP A 470 11.23 9.94 17.28
N LEU A 471 11.25 8.86 16.47
CA LEU A 471 12.15 7.69 16.61
C LEU A 471 13.46 7.82 15.81
N ILE A 472 13.38 8.32 14.58
CA ILE A 472 14.45 8.45 13.58
C ILE A 472 14.30 9.83 12.93
N PRO A 473 14.97 10.87 13.45
CA PRO A 473 14.88 12.21 12.88
C PRO A 473 15.49 12.24 11.48
N PRO A 474 14.87 12.93 10.50
CA PRO A 474 15.40 13.04 9.15
C PRO A 474 16.73 13.81 9.15
N ARG A 475 17.65 13.42 8.27
CA ARG A 475 18.99 14.02 8.17
C ARG A 475 18.87 15.51 7.84
N PRO A 476 19.48 16.43 8.63
CA PRO A 476 19.44 17.85 8.33
C PRO A 476 20.18 18.13 7.02
N SER A 477 19.54 18.89 6.12
CA SER A 477 20.13 19.28 4.84
C SER A 477 21.22 20.33 5.03
N TYR A 478 22.47 19.88 5.13
CA TYR A 478 23.62 20.78 5.16
C TYR A 478 23.75 21.53 3.81
N PRO A 479 23.83 22.87 3.80
CA PRO A 479 24.01 23.62 2.57
C PRO A 479 25.38 23.31 1.98
N ILE A 480 25.40 22.71 0.79
CA ILE A 480 26.61 22.19 0.16
C ILE A 480 27.56 23.36 -0.21
N LYS A 481 28.58 23.59 0.60
CA LYS A 481 29.66 24.56 0.32
C LYS A 481 30.76 23.95 -0.53
N VAL A 482 30.41 23.55 -1.76
CA VAL A 482 31.40 23.02 -2.72
C VAL A 482 32.45 24.10 -3.02
N ASN A 483 33.74 23.73 -2.93
CA ASN A 483 34.92 24.49 -3.37
C ASN A 483 35.34 25.77 -2.61
N SER A 484 34.76 26.15 -1.46
CA SER A 484 35.24 27.38 -0.76
C SER A 484 36.58 27.17 -0.03
N ALA A 485 36.77 26.04 0.64
CA ALA A 485 37.97 25.71 1.41
C ALA A 485 39.19 25.42 0.52
N GLU A 486 39.03 24.60 -0.52
CA GLU A 486 40.11 24.27 -1.47
C GLU A 486 40.59 25.52 -2.20
N LYS A 487 39.66 26.35 -2.69
CA LYS A 487 39.99 27.63 -3.32
C LYS A 487 40.68 28.61 -2.36
N ALA A 488 40.36 28.58 -1.06
CA ALA A 488 41.07 29.38 -0.07
C ALA A 488 42.52 28.92 0.15
N VAL A 489 42.81 27.62 0.02
CA VAL A 489 44.17 27.07 0.03
C VAL A 489 44.91 27.38 -1.27
N GLU A 490 44.24 27.27 -2.42
CA GLU A 490 44.82 27.64 -3.73
C GLU A 490 45.17 29.14 -3.82
N ASP A 491 44.27 30.02 -3.36
CA ASP A 491 44.53 31.46 -3.25
C ASP A 491 45.74 31.75 -2.35
N TYR A 492 45.92 30.99 -1.25
CA TYR A 492 47.08 31.09 -0.36
C TYR A 492 48.36 30.62 -1.05
N HIS A 493 48.36 29.50 -1.76
CA HIS A 493 49.50 29.04 -2.56
C HIS A 493 49.90 30.07 -3.63
N GLN A 494 48.92 30.65 -4.32
CA GLN A 494 49.17 31.72 -5.29
C GLN A 494 49.79 32.95 -4.62
N GLN A 495 49.32 33.34 -3.44
CA GLN A 495 49.87 34.49 -2.72
C GLN A 495 51.25 34.24 -2.13
N VAL A 496 51.54 33.03 -1.63
CA VAL A 496 52.88 32.60 -1.23
C VAL A 496 53.82 32.69 -2.43
N LYS A 497 53.46 32.10 -3.58
CA LYS A 497 54.25 32.17 -4.82
C LYS A 497 54.52 33.61 -5.27
N ASN A 498 53.52 34.49 -5.20
CA ASN A 498 53.67 35.92 -5.52
C ASN A 498 54.68 36.62 -4.58
N VAL A 499 54.56 36.42 -3.27
CA VAL A 499 55.49 36.99 -2.27
C VAL A 499 56.91 36.43 -2.47
N CYS A 500 57.06 35.14 -2.75
CA CYS A 500 58.36 34.53 -3.03
C CYS A 500 59.02 35.10 -4.28
N ASN A 501 58.27 35.31 -5.38
CA ASN A 501 58.78 35.98 -6.57
C ASN A 501 59.23 37.42 -6.28
N LEU A 502 58.46 38.18 -5.51
CA LEU A 502 58.82 39.55 -5.12
C LEU A 502 60.09 39.58 -4.24
N ILE A 503 60.24 38.63 -3.30
CA ILE A 503 61.46 38.48 -2.50
C ILE A 503 62.65 38.08 -3.39
N LEU A 504 62.46 37.19 -4.37
CA LEU A 504 63.49 36.80 -5.32
C LEU A 504 63.93 37.96 -6.23
N ASP A 505 63.01 38.83 -6.66
CA ASP A 505 63.34 40.01 -7.47
C ASP A 505 64.05 41.10 -6.67
N GLU A 506 63.72 41.27 -5.39
CA GLU A 506 64.50 42.13 -4.48
C GLU A 506 65.88 41.53 -4.17
N TYR A 507 65.98 40.22 -3.96
CA TYR A 507 67.26 39.52 -3.81
C TYR A 507 68.15 39.63 -5.05
N ARG A 508 67.55 39.55 -6.25
CA ARG A 508 68.23 39.82 -7.53
C ARG A 508 68.78 41.23 -7.58
N LYS A 509 68.02 42.27 -7.19
CA LYS A 509 68.51 43.66 -7.14
C LYS A 509 69.70 43.80 -6.20
N VAL A 510 69.59 43.27 -4.97
CA VAL A 510 70.68 43.27 -3.98
C VAL A 510 71.93 42.55 -4.50
N CYS A 511 71.79 41.54 -5.36
CA CYS A 511 72.90 40.82 -5.99
C CYS A 511 73.40 41.45 -7.31
N VAL A 512 72.64 42.36 -7.93
CA VAL A 512 73.08 43.09 -9.14
C VAL A 512 74.02 44.24 -8.78
N ASP A 513 73.85 44.86 -7.61
CA ASP A 513 74.82 45.82 -7.07
C ASP A 513 76.23 45.20 -6.94
N ASP A 514 76.33 43.90 -6.62
CA ASP A 514 77.60 43.19 -6.49
C ASP A 514 78.33 42.99 -7.83
N ILE A 515 77.71 43.23 -8.99
CA ILE A 515 78.39 43.12 -10.30
C ILE A 515 79.34 44.32 -10.53
N ASN A 516 79.08 45.47 -9.89
CA ASN A 516 79.89 46.69 -10.03
C ASN A 516 81.03 46.80 -9.00
N THR A 517 81.14 45.86 -8.06
CA THR A 517 82.22 45.81 -7.06
C THR A 517 82.72 44.37 -6.92
N GLU A 518 84.00 44.12 -7.20
CA GLU A 518 84.64 42.79 -7.31
C GLU A 518 84.74 41.98 -5.98
N ALA A 519 83.82 42.18 -5.03
CA ALA A 519 83.76 41.48 -3.75
C ALA A 519 82.49 40.60 -3.67
N ILE A 520 82.65 39.30 -3.88
CA ILE A 520 81.57 38.31 -3.66
C ILE A 520 81.26 38.23 -2.16
N LEU A 521 80.21 38.93 -1.72
CA LEU A 521 79.76 38.92 -0.32
C LEU A 521 79.26 37.52 0.11
N PRO A 522 79.58 37.04 1.33
CA PRO A 522 79.04 35.78 1.86
C PRO A 522 77.51 35.79 1.98
N ASN A 523 76.87 34.64 1.76
CA ASN A 523 75.41 34.50 1.76
C ASN A 523 74.72 35.04 3.03
N ASP A 524 75.34 34.90 4.21
CA ASP A 524 74.80 35.46 5.46
C ASP A 524 74.80 36.99 5.51
N GLN A 525 75.80 37.64 4.89
CA GLN A 525 75.83 39.09 4.77
C GLN A 525 74.80 39.57 3.74
N LYS A 526 74.65 38.87 2.60
CA LYS A 526 73.59 39.14 1.62
C LYS A 526 72.19 39.00 2.25
N ARG A 527 71.96 37.94 3.04
CA ARG A 527 70.71 37.73 3.79
C ARG A 527 70.45 38.87 4.80
N ARG A 528 71.47 39.32 5.53
CA ARG A 528 71.34 40.46 6.47
C ARG A 528 71.04 41.78 5.75
N LYS A 529 71.71 42.06 4.62
CA LYS A 529 71.45 43.24 3.77
C LYS A 529 70.01 43.23 3.23
N LEU A 530 69.56 42.11 2.65
CA LEU A 530 68.18 41.94 2.19
C LEU A 530 67.16 42.14 3.32
N LEU A 531 67.37 41.52 4.49
CA LEU A 531 66.48 41.69 5.64
C LEU A 531 66.45 43.14 6.15
N TYR A 532 67.57 43.85 6.10
CA TYR A 532 67.62 45.27 6.45
C TYR A 532 66.82 46.12 5.45
N GLU A 533 67.01 45.91 4.15
CA GLU A 533 66.29 46.64 3.08
C GLU A 533 64.78 46.34 3.08
N LEU A 534 64.37 45.07 3.22
CA LEU A 534 62.96 44.71 3.28
C LEU A 534 62.23 45.33 4.49
N ASN A 535 62.93 45.53 5.61
CA ASN A 535 62.38 46.18 6.80
C ASN A 535 62.39 47.72 6.68
N SER A 536 63.49 48.32 6.21
CA SER A 536 63.62 49.78 6.09
C SER A 536 62.75 50.38 4.98
N THR A 537 62.49 49.63 3.90
CA THR A 537 61.58 50.04 2.82
C THR A 537 60.10 49.71 3.08
N GLY A 538 59.78 49.06 4.21
CA GLY A 538 58.41 48.63 4.54
C GLY A 538 57.86 47.46 3.69
N LYS A 539 58.62 46.93 2.72
CA LYS A 539 58.18 45.81 1.85
C LYS A 539 57.84 44.55 2.65
N TYR A 540 58.56 44.27 3.74
CA TYR A 540 58.25 43.18 4.66
C TYR A 540 56.83 43.28 5.25
N PHE A 541 56.41 44.50 5.62
CA PHE A 541 55.06 44.74 6.13
C PHE A 541 54.00 44.55 5.04
N ALA A 542 54.27 44.99 3.81
CA ALA A 542 53.38 44.77 2.67
C ALA A 542 53.16 43.28 2.37
N PHE A 543 54.21 42.45 2.38
CA PHE A 543 54.10 41.00 2.20
C PHE A 543 53.27 40.33 3.30
N LYS A 544 53.45 40.77 4.55
CA LYS A 544 52.69 40.28 5.71
C LYS A 544 51.19 40.58 5.58
N GLU A 545 50.84 41.81 5.20
CA GLU A 545 49.44 42.22 5.06
C GLU A 545 48.76 41.57 3.84
N GLN A 546 49.50 41.27 2.76
CA GLN A 546 49.00 40.47 1.63
C GLN A 546 48.63 39.03 2.06
N LEU A 547 49.53 38.32 2.74
CA LEU A 547 49.28 36.93 3.19
C LEU A 547 48.14 36.82 4.20
N LYS A 548 47.94 37.85 5.03
CA LYS A 548 46.86 37.94 6.03
C LYS A 548 45.47 37.76 5.43
N HIS A 549 45.19 38.29 4.24
CA HIS A 549 43.87 38.12 3.60
C HIS A 549 43.59 36.67 3.22
N SER A 550 44.57 35.98 2.62
CA SER A 550 44.48 34.54 2.32
C SER A 550 44.37 33.69 3.61
N VAL A 551 45.12 34.02 4.66
CA VAL A 551 45.02 33.32 5.96
C VAL A 551 43.64 33.50 6.61
N ILE A 552 43.08 34.71 6.60
CA ILE A 552 41.71 34.95 7.09
C ILE A 552 40.68 34.13 6.29
N LYS A 553 40.88 33.98 4.98
CA LYS A 553 40.02 33.14 4.13
C LYS A 553 40.12 31.66 4.52
N ILE A 554 41.32 31.13 4.76
CA ILE A 554 41.54 29.78 5.29
C ILE A 554 40.85 29.57 6.65
N VAL A 555 40.98 30.51 7.59
CA VAL A 555 40.34 30.42 8.92
C VAL A 555 38.81 30.35 8.81
N ARG A 556 38.21 31.11 7.89
CA ARG A 556 36.76 31.15 7.66
C ARG A 556 36.22 29.96 6.87
N GLU A 557 36.91 29.56 5.80
CA GLU A 557 36.39 28.55 4.86
C GLU A 557 36.86 27.13 5.19
N LYS A 558 38.10 26.94 5.66
CA LYS A 558 38.65 25.61 6.00
C LYS A 558 38.46 25.24 7.47
N PHE A 559 38.73 26.18 8.39
CA PHE A 559 38.53 25.94 9.84
C PHE A 559 37.13 26.31 10.34
N LEU A 560 36.29 26.89 9.49
CA LEU A 560 34.90 27.31 9.78
C LEU A 560 34.76 28.23 11.01
N ARG A 561 35.84 28.93 11.41
CA ARG A 561 35.83 29.82 12.58
C ARG A 561 35.44 31.24 12.17
N THR A 562 34.23 31.64 12.56
CA THR A 562 33.65 32.96 12.33
C THR A 562 33.35 33.74 13.63
N SER A 563 33.27 33.05 14.77
CA SER A 563 33.13 33.62 16.11
C SER A 563 34.47 33.89 16.78
N LYS A 564 34.44 34.64 17.90
CA LYS A 564 35.59 34.79 18.81
C LYS A 564 35.72 33.56 19.70
N PHE A 565 36.91 33.33 20.25
CA PHE A 565 37.15 32.32 21.29
C PHE A 565 36.88 32.94 22.67
N ASP A 566 36.13 32.23 23.51
CA ASP A 566 35.84 32.65 24.89
C ASP A 566 36.93 32.21 25.88
N ASN A 567 37.67 31.14 25.54
CA ASN A 567 38.74 30.56 26.35
C ASN A 567 40.13 30.87 25.74
N PRO A 568 41.09 31.46 26.48
CA PRO A 568 42.43 31.75 25.98
C PRO A 568 43.25 30.50 25.60
N ASP A 569 43.02 29.35 26.25
CA ASP A 569 43.80 28.13 25.99
C ASP A 569 43.39 27.46 24.66
N GLU A 570 42.09 27.53 24.33
CA GLU A 570 41.57 27.10 23.03
C GLU A 570 42.10 27.98 21.89
N LEU A 571 42.22 29.30 22.13
CA LEU A 571 42.83 30.22 21.17
C LEU A 571 44.30 29.87 20.91
N GLN A 572 45.10 29.58 21.95
CA GLN A 572 46.51 29.19 21.77
C GLN A 572 46.65 27.84 21.05
N THR A 573 45.78 26.88 21.38
CA THR A 573 45.74 25.58 20.69
C THR A 573 45.40 25.76 19.21
N PHE A 574 44.39 26.58 18.90
CA PHE A 574 44.00 26.89 17.52
C PHE A 574 45.08 27.64 16.75
N ILE A 575 45.75 28.63 17.36
CA ILE A 575 46.87 29.35 16.74
C ILE A 575 48.01 28.38 16.41
N SER A 576 48.32 27.43 17.30
CA SER A 576 49.36 26.42 17.09
C SER A 576 49.01 25.49 15.92
N GLN A 577 47.77 25.00 15.85
CA GLN A 577 47.28 24.17 14.74
C GLN A 577 47.27 24.94 13.41
N LEU A 578 46.83 26.20 13.41
CA LEU A 578 46.83 27.06 12.24
C LEU A 578 48.27 27.35 11.77
N TYR A 579 49.22 27.56 12.69
CA TYR A 579 50.62 27.80 12.35
C TYR A 579 51.28 26.58 11.67
N VAL A 580 51.10 25.38 12.23
CA VAL A 580 51.57 24.13 11.61
C VAL A 580 50.96 23.97 10.21
N PHE A 581 49.63 24.11 10.11
CA PHE A 581 48.93 23.99 8.84
C PHE A 581 49.41 24.98 7.76
N LEU A 582 49.60 26.26 8.13
CA LEU A 582 50.08 27.28 7.20
C LEU A 582 51.54 27.06 6.79
N LEU A 583 52.38 26.53 7.67
CA LEU A 583 53.74 26.12 7.32
C LEU A 583 53.72 24.96 6.31
N ASP A 584 52.94 23.91 6.55
CA ASP A 584 52.89 22.73 5.69
C ASP A 584 52.43 23.09 4.27
N GLU A 585 51.36 23.87 4.12
CA GLU A 585 50.88 24.34 2.82
C GLU A 585 51.85 25.36 2.17
N MET A 586 52.53 26.20 2.96
CA MET A 586 53.60 27.06 2.43
C MET A 586 54.76 26.22 1.89
N HIS A 587 55.18 25.17 2.60
CA HIS A 587 56.23 24.25 2.14
C HIS A 587 55.81 23.49 0.88
N ARG A 588 54.58 22.97 0.80
CA ARG A 588 54.03 22.37 -0.42
C ARG A 588 54.03 23.36 -1.59
N SER A 589 53.54 24.59 -1.37
CA SER A 589 53.54 25.64 -2.39
C SER A 589 54.96 26.00 -2.86
N LEU A 590 55.92 26.08 -1.95
CA LEU A 590 57.32 26.38 -2.24
C LEU A 590 57.98 25.25 -3.02
N ASN A 591 57.91 24.01 -2.53
CA ASN A 591 58.50 22.83 -3.16
C ASN A 591 57.97 22.65 -4.59
N LYS A 592 56.64 22.79 -4.77
CA LYS A 592 55.95 22.74 -6.07
C LYS A 592 56.29 23.92 -7.01
N SER A 593 56.91 24.98 -6.50
CA SER A 593 57.40 26.12 -7.29
C SER A 593 58.91 26.11 -7.55
N LEU A 594 59.66 25.31 -6.78
CA LEU A 594 61.12 25.25 -6.79
C LEU A 594 61.67 23.90 -7.33
N ASN A 595 60.80 22.99 -7.77
CA ASN A 595 61.11 21.66 -8.30
C ASN A 595 62.11 20.85 -7.46
N ILE A 596 61.62 20.35 -6.33
CA ILE A 596 62.17 19.14 -5.69
C ILE A 596 61.15 18.03 -5.96
N GLU A 597 61.60 16.93 -6.56
CA GLU A 597 60.75 15.78 -6.87
C GLU A 597 60.26 15.12 -5.58
N GLU A 598 58.95 15.21 -5.31
CA GLU A 598 58.28 14.34 -4.33
C GLU A 598 58.09 12.95 -4.97
N PRO A 599 58.25 11.84 -4.23
CA PRO A 599 57.92 10.52 -4.74
C PRO A 599 56.43 10.48 -5.08
N GLU A 600 56.10 10.03 -6.30
CA GLU A 600 54.74 10.15 -6.82
C GLU A 600 53.72 9.47 -5.88
N PRO A 601 52.71 10.22 -5.39
CA PRO A 601 51.65 9.62 -4.58
C PRO A 601 50.86 8.67 -5.47
N VAL A 602 50.58 7.47 -4.94
CA VAL A 602 49.83 6.42 -5.66
C VAL A 602 48.55 7.03 -6.25
N PRO A 603 48.31 6.95 -7.57
CA PRO A 603 47.15 7.56 -8.18
C PRO A 603 45.88 6.99 -7.51
N PRO A 604 45.01 7.84 -6.95
CA PRO A 604 43.86 7.37 -6.20
C PRO A 604 42.94 6.56 -7.12
N SER A 605 42.60 5.35 -6.68
CA SER A 605 41.69 4.47 -7.40
C SER A 605 40.33 5.16 -7.59
N ARG A 606 40.07 5.62 -8.82
CA ARG A 606 38.78 6.22 -9.22
C ARG A 606 37.73 5.13 -9.49
N ASN A 607 37.66 4.16 -8.58
CA ASN A 607 36.67 3.09 -8.63
C ASN A 607 35.29 3.73 -8.49
N THR A 608 34.44 3.48 -9.48
CA THR A 608 33.06 3.98 -9.49
C THR A 608 32.20 3.24 -8.46
N ASP A 609 31.08 3.85 -8.03
CA ASP A 609 30.12 3.24 -7.11
C ASP A 609 29.66 1.84 -7.58
N ALA A 610 29.46 1.68 -8.89
CA ALA A 610 29.07 0.42 -9.51
C ALA A 610 30.18 -0.64 -9.44
N GLN A 611 31.44 -0.28 -9.68
CA GLN A 611 32.58 -1.19 -9.55
C GLN A 611 32.80 -1.61 -8.09
N LEU A 612 32.75 -0.67 -7.15
CA LEU A 612 32.87 -0.98 -5.71
C LEU A 612 31.75 -1.91 -5.24
N ARG A 613 30.50 -1.71 -5.72
CA ARG A 613 29.40 -2.64 -5.45
C ARG A 613 29.67 -4.04 -5.99
N ILE A 614 30.22 -4.16 -7.20
CA ILE A 614 30.58 -5.46 -7.78
C ILE A 614 31.67 -6.13 -6.95
N PHE A 615 32.76 -5.43 -6.61
CA PHE A 615 33.85 -6.00 -5.81
C PHE A 615 33.38 -6.43 -4.40
N ALA A 616 32.44 -5.70 -3.78
CA ALA A 616 31.84 -6.08 -2.51
C ALA A 616 31.03 -7.39 -2.62
N LEU A 617 30.15 -7.50 -3.62
CA LEU A 617 29.36 -8.72 -3.89
C LEU A 617 30.26 -9.92 -4.25
N GLU A 618 31.36 -9.68 -4.96
CA GLU A 618 32.31 -10.72 -5.31
C GLU A 618 33.04 -11.26 -4.07
N ALA A 619 33.50 -10.36 -3.19
CA ALA A 619 34.11 -10.72 -1.90
C ALA A 619 33.13 -11.44 -0.96
N GLU A 620 31.86 -11.02 -0.88
CA GLU A 620 30.79 -11.79 -0.22
C GLU A 620 30.67 -13.20 -0.78
N SER A 621 30.63 -13.34 -2.11
CA SER A 621 30.48 -14.62 -2.78
C SER A 621 31.67 -15.56 -2.58
N ASN A 622 32.85 -15.01 -2.29
CA ASN A 622 34.06 -15.78 -1.96
C ASN A 622 34.25 -16.01 -0.44
N GLY A 623 33.39 -15.43 0.41
CA GLY A 623 33.45 -15.55 1.86
C GLY A 623 34.43 -14.61 2.56
N ASP A 624 35.05 -13.67 1.84
CA ASP A 624 35.91 -12.64 2.43
C ASP A 624 35.08 -11.43 2.90
N TYR A 625 34.42 -11.62 4.05
CA TYR A 625 33.58 -10.59 4.66
C TYR A 625 34.37 -9.36 5.12
N LEU A 626 35.69 -9.47 5.36
CA LEU A 626 36.52 -8.33 5.76
C LEU A 626 36.77 -7.40 4.57
N LEU A 627 37.13 -7.97 3.42
CA LEU A 627 37.31 -7.22 2.18
C LEU A 627 35.99 -6.66 1.65
N ALA A 628 34.89 -7.42 1.73
CA ALA A 628 33.54 -6.93 1.41
C ALA A 628 33.17 -5.70 2.25
N ALA A 629 33.36 -5.77 3.57
CA ALA A 629 33.11 -4.65 4.48
C ALA A 629 34.00 -3.42 4.17
N HIS A 630 35.22 -3.61 3.70
CA HIS A 630 36.09 -2.51 3.24
C HIS A 630 35.51 -1.81 2.01
N TYR A 631 35.10 -2.55 0.97
CA TYR A 631 34.50 -1.97 -0.23
C TYR A 631 33.17 -1.25 0.05
N TYR A 632 32.31 -1.77 0.92
CA TYR A 632 31.09 -1.06 1.33
C TYR A 632 31.39 0.25 2.08
N LYS A 633 32.37 0.25 3.00
CA LYS A 633 32.79 1.47 3.69
C LYS A 633 33.37 2.51 2.73
N GLN A 634 34.18 2.08 1.76
CA GLN A 634 34.70 2.96 0.72
C GLN A 634 33.57 3.56 -0.13
N ARG A 635 32.55 2.76 -0.47
CA ARG A 635 31.37 3.20 -1.20
C ARG A 635 30.52 4.20 -0.41
N LEU A 636 30.34 3.97 0.89
CA LEU A 636 29.69 4.92 1.80
C LEU A 636 30.49 6.22 1.95
N ALA A 637 31.81 6.15 2.00
CA ALA A 637 32.66 7.35 2.04
C ALA A 637 32.56 8.21 0.77
N GLN A 638 32.31 7.60 -0.40
CA GLN A 638 32.03 8.33 -1.65
C GLN A 638 30.61 8.90 -1.74
N ASN A 639 29.61 8.22 -1.16
CA ASN A 639 28.19 8.43 -1.45
C ASN A 639 27.30 8.40 -0.18
N SER A 640 27.73 9.01 0.93
CA SER A 640 27.08 8.88 2.26
C SER A 640 25.64 9.43 2.34
N ASP A 641 25.20 10.23 1.37
CA ASP A 641 23.85 10.81 1.28
C ASP A 641 22.91 10.04 0.33
N LYS A 642 23.37 8.94 -0.29
CA LYS A 642 22.53 8.10 -1.17
C LYS A 642 21.96 6.91 -0.41
N LEU A 643 20.69 6.59 -0.65
CA LEU A 643 20.00 5.44 -0.05
C LEU A 643 20.66 4.10 -0.40
N ARG A 644 21.02 3.88 -1.67
CA ARG A 644 21.42 2.56 -2.17
C ARG A 644 22.69 1.97 -1.52
N PRO A 645 23.79 2.72 -1.30
CA PRO A 645 24.95 2.24 -0.56
C PRO A 645 24.64 1.77 0.86
N TRP A 646 23.81 2.50 1.62
CA TRP A 646 23.39 2.11 2.96
C TRP A 646 22.52 0.85 2.95
N LEU A 647 21.59 0.74 2.00
CA LEU A 647 20.73 -0.42 1.84
C LEU A 647 21.55 -1.68 1.50
N ASP A 648 22.48 -1.59 0.55
CA ASP A 648 23.36 -2.72 0.18
C ASP A 648 24.26 -3.12 1.38
N PHE A 649 24.78 -2.15 2.16
CA PHE A 649 25.57 -2.45 3.37
C PHE A 649 24.74 -3.04 4.52
N SER A 650 23.45 -2.67 4.63
CA SER A 650 22.52 -3.33 5.57
C SER A 650 22.27 -4.79 5.20
N ALA A 651 22.14 -5.09 3.90
CA ALA A 651 21.96 -6.46 3.40
C ALA A 651 23.21 -7.34 3.66
N PHE A 652 24.40 -6.76 3.55
CA PHE A 652 25.66 -7.39 3.96
C PHE A 652 25.69 -7.69 5.47
N HIS A 653 25.29 -6.74 6.33
CA HIS A 653 25.23 -7.00 7.77
C HIS A 653 24.17 -8.04 8.16
N LEU A 654 23.06 -8.14 7.42
CA LEU A 654 22.10 -9.24 7.57
C LEU A 654 22.70 -10.59 7.14
N LEU A 655 23.51 -10.66 6.07
CA LEU A 655 24.23 -11.88 5.66
C LEU A 655 25.21 -12.36 6.75
N VAL A 656 25.95 -11.44 7.36
CA VAL A 656 26.90 -11.71 8.45
C VAL A 656 26.20 -11.97 9.80
N ASN A 657 24.85 -11.85 9.85
CA ASN A 657 24.02 -11.97 11.05
C ASN A 657 24.36 -10.93 12.15
N ASP A 658 24.87 -9.76 11.75
CA ASP A 658 25.15 -8.61 12.62
C ASP A 658 23.92 -7.69 12.67
N LEU A 659 22.89 -8.15 13.38
CA LEU A 659 21.57 -7.50 13.41
C LEU A 659 21.63 -6.04 13.92
N ILE A 660 22.56 -5.73 14.82
CA ILE A 660 22.71 -4.39 15.40
C ILE A 660 23.22 -3.40 14.34
N LYS A 661 24.28 -3.75 13.60
CA LYS A 661 24.78 -2.87 12.53
C LYS A 661 23.82 -2.81 11.34
N ALA A 662 23.08 -3.89 11.06
CA ALA A 662 22.00 -3.85 10.09
C ALA A 662 20.90 -2.84 10.49
N GLU A 663 20.52 -2.80 11.78
CA GLU A 663 19.55 -1.84 12.32
C GLU A 663 20.05 -0.40 12.20
N GLU A 664 21.31 -0.13 12.53
CA GLU A 664 21.96 1.19 12.36
C GLU A 664 21.95 1.64 10.89
N CYS A 665 22.31 0.75 9.95
CA CYS A 665 22.32 1.06 8.53
C CYS A 665 20.91 1.34 7.96
N LEU A 666 19.89 0.61 8.45
CA LEU A 666 18.49 0.86 8.07
C LEU A 666 17.94 2.15 8.69
N LYS A 667 18.38 2.54 9.91
CA LYS A 667 18.07 3.85 10.49
C LYS A 667 18.65 4.99 9.64
N GLU A 668 19.90 4.88 9.18
CA GLU A 668 20.48 5.86 8.25
C GLU A 668 19.73 5.91 6.90
N CYS A 669 19.27 4.76 6.38
CA CYS A 669 18.39 4.74 5.20
C CYS A 669 17.10 5.54 5.43
N LEU A 670 16.41 5.30 6.55
CA LEU A 670 15.16 6.01 6.90
C LEU A 670 15.40 7.49 7.24
N ALA A 671 16.56 7.85 7.76
CA ALA A 671 16.94 9.25 7.98
C ALA A 671 17.19 10.01 6.66
N ILE A 672 17.59 9.31 5.60
CA ILE A 672 17.71 9.87 4.24
C ILE A 672 16.32 9.94 3.55
N GLU A 673 15.56 8.84 3.57
CA GLU A 673 14.29 8.72 2.85
C GLU A 673 13.24 7.95 3.70
N GLN A 674 12.44 8.69 4.48
CA GLN A 674 11.38 8.12 5.33
C GLN A 674 10.22 7.49 4.52
N THR A 675 10.09 7.83 3.23
CA THR A 675 9.00 7.41 2.32
C THR A 675 9.27 6.08 1.59
N ASN A 676 10.37 5.39 1.92
CA ASN A 676 10.77 4.21 1.17
C ASN A 676 10.12 2.93 1.73
N SER A 677 9.05 2.46 1.07
CA SER A 677 8.29 1.26 1.50
C SER A 677 9.17 0.02 1.66
N THR A 678 10.18 -0.18 0.80
CA THR A 678 11.12 -1.31 0.90
C THR A 678 11.95 -1.25 2.18
N VAL A 679 12.49 -0.08 2.53
CA VAL A 679 13.29 0.08 3.76
C VAL A 679 12.40 -0.03 5.00
N ALA A 680 11.19 0.54 4.97
CA ALA A 680 10.22 0.41 6.05
C ALA A 680 9.86 -1.06 6.35
N ILE A 681 9.62 -1.87 5.31
CA ILE A 681 9.37 -3.32 5.44
C ILE A 681 10.59 -4.04 6.04
N LEU A 682 11.81 -3.77 5.56
CA LEU A 682 13.02 -4.41 6.07
C LEU A 682 13.28 -4.06 7.54
N TYR A 683 13.08 -2.79 7.91
CA TYR A 683 13.21 -2.33 9.29
C TYR A 683 12.12 -2.92 10.20
N ALA A 684 10.89 -3.10 9.70
CA ALA A 684 9.82 -3.77 10.42
C ALA A 684 10.12 -5.26 10.66
N VAL A 685 10.57 -5.98 9.63
CA VAL A 685 10.98 -7.40 9.74
C VAL A 685 12.15 -7.55 10.71
N LEU A 686 13.17 -6.69 10.63
CA LEU A 686 14.30 -6.72 11.56
C LEU A 686 13.85 -6.45 13.01
N ASN A 687 12.99 -5.46 13.25
CA ASN A 687 12.44 -5.22 14.59
C ASN A 687 11.59 -6.41 15.09
N ALA A 688 10.89 -7.12 14.20
CA ALA A 688 10.16 -8.32 14.56
C ALA A 688 11.08 -9.54 14.83
N ILE A 689 12.30 -9.58 14.30
CA ILE A 689 13.36 -10.53 14.69
C ILE A 689 13.94 -10.15 16.05
N LEU A 690 14.09 -8.86 16.33
CA LEU A 690 14.56 -8.31 17.61
C LEU A 690 13.46 -8.24 18.69
N GLU A 691 12.29 -8.85 18.46
CA GLU A 691 11.11 -8.88 19.35
C GLU A 691 10.48 -7.50 19.69
N ASN A 692 10.92 -6.42 19.02
CA ASN A 692 10.41 -5.05 19.13
C ASN A 692 9.06 -4.87 18.39
N ASN A 693 8.05 -5.62 18.84
CA ASN A 693 6.75 -5.72 18.18
C ASN A 693 6.03 -4.36 17.97
N GLU A 694 6.14 -3.41 18.90
CA GLU A 694 5.50 -2.08 18.75
C GLU A 694 6.10 -1.26 17.58
N VAL A 695 7.42 -1.35 17.39
CA VAL A 695 8.13 -0.66 16.30
C VAL A 695 7.83 -1.37 14.98
N ALA A 696 7.85 -2.70 14.96
CA ALA A 696 7.51 -3.47 13.78
C ALA A 696 6.06 -3.22 13.30
N ASP A 697 5.08 -3.19 14.21
CA ASP A 697 3.67 -2.87 13.89
C ASP A 697 3.53 -1.46 13.28
N LEU A 698 4.22 -0.47 13.86
CA LEU A 698 4.26 0.90 13.33
C LEU A 698 4.78 0.93 11.88
N PHE A 699 5.93 0.30 11.60
CA PHE A 699 6.55 0.35 10.27
C PHE A 699 5.83 -0.50 9.22
N PHE A 700 5.18 -1.61 9.60
CA PHE A 700 4.26 -2.30 8.70
C PHE A 700 2.99 -1.49 8.41
N GLU A 701 2.42 -0.81 9.41
CA GLU A 701 1.28 0.11 9.22
C GLU A 701 1.66 1.28 8.31
N THR A 702 2.88 1.82 8.41
CA THR A 702 3.34 2.90 7.52
C THR A 702 3.51 2.40 6.09
N ALA A 703 4.24 1.30 5.87
CA ALA A 703 4.48 0.75 4.54
C ALA A 703 3.16 0.42 3.80
N THR A 704 2.19 -0.19 4.49
CA THR A 704 0.86 -0.52 3.93
C THR A 704 -0.10 0.68 3.81
N THR A 705 0.26 1.85 4.35
CA THR A 705 -0.52 3.09 4.24
C THR A 705 0.06 4.05 3.20
N GLU A 706 1.37 4.04 3.01
CA GLU A 706 2.06 4.78 1.96
C GLU A 706 1.90 4.09 0.61
N ASP A 707 2.17 2.78 0.54
CA ASP A 707 2.10 1.98 -0.68
C ASP A 707 0.96 0.97 -0.55
N SER A 708 -0.28 1.45 -0.75
CA SER A 708 -1.48 0.65 -0.51
C SER A 708 -1.65 -0.53 -1.46
N GLU A 709 -0.98 -0.51 -2.62
CA GLU A 709 -1.06 -1.56 -3.65
C GLU A 709 0.00 -2.66 -3.46
N ASN A 710 0.93 -2.49 -2.52
CA ASN A 710 2.05 -3.39 -2.30
C ASN A 710 1.64 -4.73 -1.67
N VAL A 711 1.48 -5.75 -2.53
CA VAL A 711 1.15 -7.11 -2.11
C VAL A 711 2.16 -7.65 -1.08
N ILE A 712 3.46 -7.41 -1.27
CA ILE A 712 4.53 -7.89 -0.37
C ILE A 712 4.39 -7.28 1.03
N ALA A 713 4.12 -5.97 1.12
CA ALA A 713 3.89 -5.29 2.39
C ALA A 713 2.71 -5.90 3.16
N TRP A 714 1.57 -6.11 2.50
CA TRP A 714 0.39 -6.72 3.13
C TRP A 714 0.60 -8.18 3.52
N THR A 715 1.28 -8.99 2.69
CA THR A 715 1.59 -10.39 3.01
C THR A 715 2.57 -10.53 4.18
N LEU A 716 3.65 -9.74 4.22
CA LEU A 716 4.60 -9.74 5.33
C LEU A 716 3.96 -9.22 6.62
N TYR A 717 3.10 -8.20 6.54
CA TYR A 717 2.33 -7.72 7.68
C TYR A 717 1.34 -8.78 8.20
N ALA A 718 0.72 -9.57 7.31
CA ALA A 718 -0.12 -10.69 7.72
C ALA A 718 0.67 -11.79 8.44
N ILE A 719 1.87 -12.13 7.96
CA ILE A 719 2.78 -13.08 8.62
C ILE A 719 3.19 -12.54 10.01
N PHE A 720 3.48 -11.25 10.12
CA PHE A 720 3.78 -10.59 11.40
C PHE A 720 2.60 -10.62 12.38
N GLN A 721 1.38 -10.29 11.94
CA GLN A 721 0.21 -10.36 12.81
C GLN A 721 -0.09 -11.82 13.26
N LYS A 722 0.18 -12.84 12.43
CA LYS A 722 0.15 -14.25 12.86
C LYS A 722 1.24 -14.55 13.91
N HIS A 723 2.45 -14.01 13.73
CA HIS A 723 3.57 -14.19 14.66
C HIS A 723 3.27 -13.65 16.07
N ILE A 724 2.53 -12.53 16.17
CA ILE A 724 2.08 -11.94 17.44
C ILE A 724 0.84 -12.67 18.02
N GLY A 725 0.20 -13.56 17.26
CA GLY A 725 -1.03 -14.25 17.67
C GLY A 725 -2.31 -13.45 17.44
N ASN A 726 -2.26 -12.38 16.65
CA ASN A 726 -3.42 -11.55 16.31
C ASN A 726 -4.10 -12.07 15.03
N GLU A 727 -4.75 -13.24 15.15
CA GLU A 727 -5.34 -13.96 14.02
C GLU A 727 -6.36 -13.13 13.23
N LYS A 728 -7.14 -12.26 13.89
CA LYS A 728 -8.15 -11.43 13.23
C LYS A 728 -7.53 -10.38 12.32
N ASN A 729 -6.52 -9.65 12.79
CA ASN A 729 -5.81 -8.69 11.95
C ASN A 729 -5.10 -9.41 10.80
N ALA A 730 -4.47 -10.56 11.08
CA ALA A 730 -3.79 -11.37 10.07
C ALA A 730 -4.72 -11.80 8.91
N GLN A 731 -5.95 -12.26 9.22
CA GLN A 731 -6.93 -12.62 8.19
C GLN A 731 -7.32 -11.42 7.32
N ILE A 732 -7.50 -10.24 7.92
CA ILE A 732 -7.90 -9.03 7.18
C ILE A 732 -6.75 -8.50 6.31
N THR A 733 -5.51 -8.48 6.82
CA THR A 733 -4.33 -8.09 6.04
C THR A 733 -4.05 -9.08 4.90
N LEU A 734 -4.28 -10.38 5.13
CA LEU A 734 -4.15 -11.40 4.10
C LEU A 734 -5.20 -11.26 3.00
N GLY A 735 -6.48 -11.11 3.37
CA GLY A 735 -7.56 -10.90 2.40
C GLY A 735 -7.37 -9.64 1.53
N LYS A 736 -6.73 -8.59 2.07
CA LYS A 736 -6.27 -7.44 1.29
C LYS A 736 -5.17 -7.80 0.29
N ALA A 737 -4.12 -8.51 0.72
CA ALA A 737 -3.05 -8.96 -0.17
C ALA A 737 -3.59 -9.82 -1.32
N GLU A 738 -4.49 -10.76 -1.01
CA GLU A 738 -5.16 -11.63 -1.99
C GLU A 738 -6.08 -10.84 -2.95
N LYS A 739 -6.81 -9.83 -2.45
CA LYS A 739 -7.63 -8.94 -3.28
C LYS A 739 -6.78 -8.10 -4.25
N LEU A 740 -5.65 -7.56 -3.79
CA LEU A 740 -4.70 -6.83 -4.64
C LEU A 740 -4.08 -7.76 -5.69
N GLN A 741 -3.63 -8.96 -5.30
CA GLN A 741 -3.08 -9.94 -6.24
C GLN A 741 -4.12 -10.39 -7.29
N ARG A 742 -5.39 -10.58 -6.90
CA ARG A 742 -6.50 -10.85 -7.85
C ARG A 742 -6.72 -9.68 -8.82
N ALA A 743 -6.67 -8.44 -8.34
CA ALA A 743 -6.81 -7.24 -9.19
C ALA A 743 -5.66 -7.09 -10.20
N ILE A 744 -4.41 -7.31 -9.76
CA ILE A 744 -3.22 -7.28 -10.63
C ILE A 744 -3.34 -8.34 -11.72
N LEU A 745 -3.63 -9.61 -11.37
CA LEU A 745 -3.79 -10.69 -12.35
C LEU A 745 -4.90 -10.40 -13.37
N LYS A 746 -6.02 -9.80 -12.92
CA LYS A 746 -7.11 -9.42 -13.83
C LYS A 746 -6.66 -8.30 -14.79
N ASN A 747 -5.96 -7.29 -14.30
CA ASN A 747 -5.42 -6.22 -15.14
C ASN A 747 -4.40 -6.75 -16.16
N GLU A 748 -3.56 -7.71 -15.79
CA GLU A 748 -2.62 -8.40 -16.69
C GLU A 748 -3.37 -9.22 -17.77
N GLU A 749 -4.43 -9.94 -17.40
CA GLU A 749 -5.30 -10.69 -18.33
C GLU A 749 -6.05 -9.76 -19.29
N ASP A 750 -6.64 -8.67 -18.79
CA ASP A 750 -7.33 -7.66 -19.59
C ASP A 750 -6.36 -6.95 -20.56
N GLN A 751 -5.12 -6.69 -20.14
CA GLN A 751 -4.06 -6.16 -21.03
C GLN A 751 -3.60 -7.18 -22.08
N ALA A 752 -3.48 -8.46 -21.74
CA ALA A 752 -3.15 -9.52 -22.69
C ALA A 752 -4.28 -9.73 -23.73
N ALA A 753 -5.54 -9.62 -23.30
CA ALA A 753 -6.71 -9.65 -24.18
C ALA A 753 -6.78 -8.40 -25.10
N ALA A 754 -6.43 -7.21 -24.58
CA ALA A 754 -6.32 -6.01 -25.41
C ALA A 754 -5.18 -6.13 -26.45
N ALA A 755 -4.02 -6.66 -26.05
CA ALA A 755 -2.87 -6.84 -26.93
C ALA A 755 -3.13 -7.86 -28.07
N THR A 756 -3.91 -8.91 -27.82
CA THR A 756 -4.29 -9.89 -28.85
C THR A 756 -5.36 -9.37 -29.82
N ASN A 757 -6.23 -8.44 -29.39
CA ASN A 757 -7.20 -7.79 -30.28
C ASN A 757 -6.57 -6.75 -31.22
N ILE A 758 -5.37 -6.23 -30.94
CA ILE A 758 -4.67 -5.25 -31.79
C ILE A 758 -3.90 -5.93 -32.94
N THR A 759 -3.66 -7.24 -32.89
CA THR A 759 -2.91 -7.99 -33.91
C THR A 759 -3.76 -8.58 -35.06
N VAL A 760 -5.07 -8.30 -35.13
CA VAL A 760 -5.94 -8.76 -36.23
C VAL A 760 -6.30 -7.63 -37.20
N THR A 761 -5.27 -6.99 -37.78
CA THR A 761 -5.39 -6.32 -39.09
C THR A 761 -4.15 -6.60 -39.95
N SER A 762 -4.23 -7.63 -40.79
CA SER A 762 -3.27 -7.88 -41.86
C SER A 762 -4.03 -8.47 -43.08
N PRO A 763 -3.70 -8.07 -44.32
CA PRO A 763 -4.52 -8.40 -45.49
C PRO A 763 -4.27 -9.82 -46.06
N VAL A 764 -5.33 -10.40 -46.61
CA VAL A 764 -5.36 -11.62 -47.46
C VAL A 764 -4.96 -11.21 -48.90
N SER A 765 -4.32 -11.98 -49.80
CA SER A 765 -4.43 -13.39 -50.27
C SER A 765 -3.07 -13.90 -50.86
N ASP A 766 -2.83 -15.08 -51.46
CA ASP A 766 -3.54 -16.29 -52.00
C ASP A 766 -2.65 -17.55 -51.71
N GLU A 767 -2.86 -18.82 -52.12
CA GLU A 767 -3.88 -19.57 -52.92
C GLU A 767 -3.93 -21.02 -52.39
N LYS A 768 -5.13 -21.66 -52.31
CA LYS A 768 -5.47 -22.97 -52.95
C LYS A 768 -6.76 -23.63 -52.40
N ARG A 769 -7.66 -23.90 -53.34
CA ARG A 769 -8.72 -24.95 -53.52
C ARG A 769 -8.91 -25.99 -52.39
N GLU A 770 -10.11 -26.52 -52.13
CA GLU A 770 -11.15 -27.04 -53.05
C GLU A 770 -12.62 -26.78 -52.58
N GLU A 771 -13.55 -26.65 -53.55
CA GLU A 771 -14.92 -27.25 -53.73
C GLU A 771 -15.85 -27.49 -52.50
N GLU A 772 -17.20 -27.33 -52.48
CA GLU A 772 -18.31 -27.17 -53.45
C GLU A 772 -19.35 -26.11 -52.93
N GLU A 773 -19.93 -25.21 -53.74
CA GLU A 773 -21.26 -25.28 -54.43
C GLU A 773 -22.52 -25.31 -53.49
N LYS A 774 -23.39 -24.29 -53.38
CA LYS A 774 -24.44 -23.87 -54.34
C LYS A 774 -25.25 -22.60 -53.95
N ASP A 775 -25.68 -21.88 -54.99
CA ASP A 775 -26.91 -21.08 -55.20
C ASP A 775 -27.44 -19.96 -54.24
N ARG A 776 -27.22 -18.70 -54.69
CA ARG A 776 -28.22 -17.68 -55.13
C ARG A 776 -29.39 -17.19 -54.23
N PRO A 777 -29.94 -15.97 -54.47
CA PRO A 777 -29.31 -14.76 -55.04
C PRO A 777 -29.71 -13.41 -54.38
N VAL A 778 -28.82 -12.43 -54.56
CA VAL A 778 -29.07 -11.00 -54.92
C VAL A 778 -30.41 -10.34 -54.56
N GLY A 779 -30.32 -9.32 -53.71
CA GLY A 779 -31.14 -8.10 -53.76
C GLY A 779 -30.21 -6.89 -53.70
N GLU A 780 -30.31 -5.98 -54.66
CA GLU A 780 -29.31 -4.93 -54.95
C GLU A 780 -29.94 -3.53 -54.78
N GLU A 781 -29.10 -2.49 -54.61
CA GLU A 781 -29.46 -1.05 -54.67
C GLU A 781 -30.33 -0.47 -53.50
N LYS A 782 -30.22 0.80 -53.07
CA LYS A 782 -29.34 1.92 -53.48
C LYS A 782 -29.19 3.02 -52.40
N GLU A 783 -28.19 3.85 -52.67
CA GLU A 783 -27.79 5.14 -52.10
C GLU A 783 -28.90 6.19 -51.82
N GLU A 784 -28.70 7.04 -50.81
CA GLU A 784 -28.74 8.53 -50.83
C GLU A 784 -28.39 9.02 -49.39
N ILE A 785 -27.32 9.78 -49.11
CA ILE A 785 -26.96 11.18 -49.47
C ILE A 785 -27.86 12.25 -48.84
N THR A 786 -27.35 12.89 -47.78
CA THR A 786 -27.53 14.31 -47.38
C THR A 786 -26.51 14.54 -46.23
N LYS A 787 -25.49 15.43 -46.24
CA LYS A 787 -25.43 16.88 -46.51
C LYS A 787 -26.52 17.64 -45.75
N SER A 788 -26.24 18.65 -44.92
CA SER A 788 -25.03 19.44 -44.63
C SER A 788 -25.25 20.19 -43.28
N SER A 789 -24.48 21.14 -42.73
CA SER A 789 -23.30 21.93 -43.14
C SER A 789 -22.81 22.77 -41.93
N ASP A 790 -21.50 22.98 -41.80
CA ASP A 790 -20.81 24.27 -41.50
C ASP A 790 -21.11 25.06 -40.20
N SER A 791 -20.23 25.93 -39.68
CA SER A 791 -18.77 26.21 -39.78
C SER A 791 -18.42 27.19 -38.62
N GLN A 792 -17.19 27.50 -38.18
CA GLN A 792 -16.00 28.08 -38.82
C GLN A 792 -14.78 27.81 -37.89
N LEU A 793 -13.53 27.48 -38.31
CA LEU A 793 -12.58 28.20 -39.19
C LEU A 793 -12.00 29.48 -38.49
N ASN A 794 -10.70 29.85 -38.57
CA ASN A 794 -9.57 29.34 -39.37
C ASN A 794 -8.17 29.95 -39.00
N VAL A 795 -7.15 29.59 -39.81
CA VAL A 795 -5.85 30.30 -40.07
C VAL A 795 -4.69 30.07 -39.06
N ALA A 796 -3.41 29.80 -39.42
CA ALA A 796 -2.68 29.23 -40.58
C ALA A 796 -1.18 29.04 -40.15
N SER A 797 -0.17 28.57 -40.90
CA SER A 797 0.01 28.32 -42.35
C SER A 797 1.22 27.41 -42.66
N LYS A 798 1.11 26.59 -43.74
CA LYS A 798 2.15 26.29 -44.79
C LYS A 798 3.49 25.61 -44.37
N SER A 799 4.18 24.80 -45.19
CA SER A 799 3.92 24.12 -46.49
C SER A 799 5.07 23.11 -46.75
N ARG A 800 4.91 21.83 -47.17
CA ARG A 800 4.33 21.20 -48.39
C ARG A 800 5.39 20.90 -49.49
N LEU A 801 5.19 19.78 -50.20
CA LEU A 801 5.90 19.21 -51.38
C LEU A 801 7.10 18.27 -51.04
N SER A 802 7.21 16.97 -51.37
CA SER A 802 6.52 15.97 -52.25
C SER A 802 7.25 15.60 -53.56
N ARG A 803 7.20 14.29 -53.90
CA ARG A 803 7.65 13.55 -55.11
C ARG A 803 9.02 12.86 -54.99
N SER A 804 9.30 11.68 -55.54
CA SER A 804 8.57 10.45 -55.91
C SER A 804 9.44 9.61 -56.87
N SER A 805 9.42 8.28 -56.72
CA SER A 805 9.57 7.26 -57.77
C SER A 805 10.95 6.69 -58.19
N ARG A 806 10.92 5.36 -58.41
CA ARG A 806 11.66 4.52 -59.38
C ARG A 806 13.13 4.11 -59.14
N SER A 807 13.27 2.89 -58.59
CA SER A 807 13.91 1.71 -59.22
C SER A 807 15.03 1.89 -60.27
N SER A 808 16.18 1.24 -60.07
CA SER A 808 16.61 0.02 -60.82
C SER A 808 18.13 -0.26 -60.71
N LYS A 809 18.54 -1.49 -61.05
CA LYS A 809 19.92 -2.02 -60.95
C LYS A 809 20.80 -1.55 -62.11
N GLN A 810 22.10 -1.34 -61.89
CA GLN A 810 23.17 -2.18 -62.50
C GLN A 810 24.60 -1.82 -62.04
N LYS A 811 25.51 -2.79 -62.23
CA LYS A 811 26.95 -2.74 -61.92
C LYS A 811 27.74 -1.97 -62.99
N GLN A 812 28.88 -1.38 -62.61
CA GLN A 812 30.17 -1.70 -63.28
C GLN A 812 31.37 -1.29 -62.43
N GLU A 813 32.47 -2.05 -62.55
CA GLU A 813 33.70 -1.92 -61.77
C GLU A 813 34.76 -1.08 -62.52
N LYS A 814 35.66 -0.43 -61.79
CA LYS A 814 37.11 -0.49 -62.06
C LYS A 814 37.99 0.03 -60.90
N SER A 815 38.83 -0.88 -60.40
CA SER A 815 40.21 -0.73 -59.88
C SER A 815 40.93 0.61 -60.13
N LYS A 816 41.90 1.07 -59.30
CA LYS A 816 42.61 0.48 -58.12
C LYS A 816 43.41 1.59 -57.40
N SER A 817 43.81 1.32 -56.16
CA SER A 817 44.86 1.95 -55.30
C SER A 817 44.34 2.67 -54.06
N THR A 818 45.01 2.64 -52.88
CA THR A 818 45.99 1.70 -52.30
C THR A 818 46.02 1.98 -50.78
N ILE A 819 46.15 0.93 -49.95
CA ILE A 819 46.24 0.96 -48.46
C ILE A 819 44.95 1.40 -47.74
N ASN A 820 44.57 0.60 -46.75
CA ASN A 820 43.33 0.74 -45.98
C ASN A 820 43.65 0.53 -44.50
N GLU A 821 43.75 1.62 -43.74
CA GLU A 821 43.85 1.57 -42.28
C GLU A 821 43.26 2.87 -41.69
N GLN A 822 41.97 2.83 -41.35
CA GLN A 822 41.32 3.86 -40.55
C GLN A 822 40.50 3.19 -39.44
N VAL A 823 41.19 2.91 -38.34
CA VAL A 823 40.58 2.91 -37.02
C VAL A 823 40.24 4.36 -36.70
N THR A 824 38.96 4.68 -36.43
CA THR A 824 38.55 5.49 -35.26
C THR A 824 37.04 5.69 -35.14
N ALA A 825 36.59 5.58 -33.88
CA ALA A 825 35.47 6.29 -33.26
C ALA A 825 34.05 6.16 -33.84
N ARG A 826 33.22 5.41 -33.11
CA ARG A 826 31.87 5.86 -32.71
C ARG A 826 31.49 5.34 -31.32
N LYS A 827 31.65 6.24 -30.35
CA LYS A 827 30.79 6.50 -29.19
C LYS A 827 29.93 5.33 -28.69
N SER A 828 30.31 4.81 -27.52
CA SER A 828 29.38 4.17 -26.59
C SER A 828 28.38 5.21 -26.05
N GLN A 829 27.10 4.86 -26.09
CA GLN A 829 26.04 5.48 -25.30
C GLN A 829 25.20 4.36 -24.66
N ASP A 830 24.96 4.50 -23.37
CA ASP A 830 23.74 4.10 -22.67
C ASP A 830 23.27 2.64 -22.85
N ILE A 831 23.92 1.71 -22.14
CA ILE A 831 23.34 0.41 -21.79
C ILE A 831 22.49 0.58 -20.52
N SER A 832 21.27 1.07 -20.66
CA SER A 832 20.28 1.13 -19.58
C SER A 832 18.84 0.94 -20.08
N SER A 833 18.62 0.00 -21.02
CA SER A 833 17.27 -0.38 -21.47
C SER A 833 17.28 -1.73 -22.22
N SER A 834 17.50 -2.84 -21.50
CA SER A 834 17.31 -4.20 -22.05
C SER A 834 17.12 -5.26 -20.96
N MET A 835 16.17 -5.03 -20.05
CA MET A 835 15.53 -6.08 -19.24
C MET A 835 14.02 -5.86 -19.28
N GLU A 836 13.41 -6.16 -20.43
CA GLU A 836 11.97 -6.30 -20.55
C GLU A 836 11.65 -7.19 -21.76
N ILE A 837 10.59 -8.00 -21.63
CA ILE A 837 10.11 -9.06 -22.53
C ILE A 837 10.77 -10.44 -22.29
N GLU A 838 10.53 -11.02 -21.11
CA GLU A 838 10.35 -12.46 -20.98
C GLU A 838 8.84 -12.78 -21.07
N LYS A 839 8.48 -13.70 -21.97
CA LYS A 839 7.09 -14.13 -22.18
C LYS A 839 6.82 -15.43 -21.42
N VAL A 840 5.60 -15.48 -20.87
CA VAL A 840 4.97 -16.55 -20.06
C VAL A 840 5.14 -16.31 -18.56
N ALA A 841 4.24 -15.48 -18.02
CA ALA A 841 4.13 -15.23 -16.59
C ALA A 841 3.63 -16.49 -15.87
N SER A 842 4.54 -17.20 -15.19
CA SER A 842 4.17 -18.06 -14.07
C SER A 842 3.43 -17.20 -13.03
N LYS A 843 2.21 -17.61 -12.64
CA LYS A 843 1.40 -16.90 -11.64
C LYS A 843 1.95 -17.13 -10.24
N LYS A 844 3.10 -16.52 -9.93
CA LYS A 844 3.76 -16.61 -8.61
C LYS A 844 2.80 -16.17 -7.49
N SER A 845 2.69 -17.02 -6.47
CA SER A 845 1.90 -16.76 -5.26
C SER A 845 2.44 -15.57 -4.45
N ILE A 846 1.57 -14.98 -3.63
CA ILE A 846 1.89 -13.85 -2.75
C ILE A 846 2.98 -14.19 -1.72
N TYR A 847 3.00 -15.42 -1.21
CA TYR A 847 3.99 -15.87 -0.23
C TYR A 847 5.34 -16.13 -0.91
N LEU A 848 5.36 -16.74 -2.11
CA LEU A 848 6.59 -16.94 -2.89
C LEU A 848 7.23 -15.60 -3.26
N LYS A 849 6.47 -14.62 -3.76
CA LYS A 849 6.96 -13.25 -4.02
C LYS A 849 7.58 -12.61 -2.76
N SER A 850 6.94 -12.82 -1.61
CA SER A 850 7.43 -12.30 -0.32
C SER A 850 8.70 -13.02 0.16
N ALA A 851 8.82 -14.32 -0.07
CA ALA A 851 10.02 -15.09 0.24
C ALA A 851 11.21 -14.69 -0.66
N GLU A 852 10.99 -14.53 -1.97
CA GLU A 852 12.02 -14.03 -2.90
C GLU A 852 12.52 -12.64 -2.50
N PHE A 853 11.62 -11.74 -2.06
CA PHE A 853 11.99 -10.43 -1.53
C PHE A 853 12.85 -10.54 -0.26
N LEU A 854 12.51 -11.41 0.67
CA LEU A 854 13.27 -11.61 1.92
C LEU A 854 14.65 -12.24 1.66
N LEU A 855 14.74 -13.22 0.77
CA LEU A 855 16.00 -13.87 0.38
C LEU A 855 16.97 -12.90 -0.28
N LYS A 856 16.47 -11.96 -1.09
CA LYS A 856 17.25 -10.87 -1.70
C LYS A 856 17.96 -9.96 -0.68
N TYR A 857 17.47 -9.91 0.57
CA TYR A 857 18.07 -9.16 1.68
C TYR A 857 18.57 -10.09 2.80
N ASN A 858 18.83 -11.36 2.49
CA ASN A 858 19.44 -12.36 3.38
C ASN A 858 18.61 -12.72 4.63
N LEU A 859 17.30 -12.44 4.65
CA LEU A 859 16.40 -12.67 5.79
C LEU A 859 15.83 -14.10 5.81
N ALA A 860 16.71 -15.09 5.94
CA ALA A 860 16.38 -16.52 5.78
C ALA A 860 15.23 -17.02 6.69
N THR A 861 15.23 -16.66 7.98
CA THR A 861 14.24 -17.15 8.96
C THR A 861 12.81 -16.67 8.67
N TRP A 862 12.66 -15.47 8.12
CA TRP A 862 11.37 -14.95 7.68
C TRP A 862 10.97 -15.47 6.30
N ALA A 863 11.94 -15.73 5.42
CA ALA A 863 11.68 -16.37 4.14
C ALA A 863 11.10 -17.77 4.35
N GLU A 864 11.66 -18.56 5.27
CA GLU A 864 11.11 -19.87 5.65
C GLU A 864 9.69 -19.79 6.23
N LYS A 865 9.39 -18.78 7.07
CA LYS A 865 8.02 -18.54 7.55
C LYS A 865 7.04 -18.27 6.40
N ALA A 866 7.45 -17.48 5.40
CA ALA A 866 6.63 -17.24 4.20
C ALA A 866 6.46 -18.52 3.36
N LEU A 867 7.54 -19.28 3.12
CA LEU A 867 7.51 -20.53 2.35
C LEU A 867 6.70 -21.64 3.04
N ALA A 868 6.65 -21.67 4.38
CA ALA A 868 5.79 -22.58 5.12
C ALA A 868 4.29 -22.30 4.86
N TYR A 869 3.88 -21.03 4.75
CA TYR A 869 2.50 -20.68 4.34
C TYR A 869 2.23 -21.01 2.87
N GLU A 870 3.23 -20.87 1.99
CA GLU A 870 3.11 -21.30 0.58
C GLU A 870 2.91 -22.81 0.45
N TYR A 871 3.67 -23.60 1.22
CA TYR A 871 3.56 -25.06 1.25
C TYR A 871 2.16 -25.52 1.72
N LEU A 872 1.60 -24.84 2.73
CA LEU A 872 0.23 -25.07 3.21
C LEU A 872 -0.85 -24.65 2.19
N ALA A 873 -0.62 -23.59 1.41
CA ALA A 873 -1.60 -23.08 0.45
C ALA A 873 -1.64 -23.89 -0.86
N ASN A 874 -0.46 -24.17 -1.44
CA ASN A 874 -0.33 -24.73 -2.79
C ASN A 874 0.19 -26.18 -2.82
N SER A 875 0.11 -26.90 -1.69
CA SER A 875 0.53 -28.31 -1.54
C SER A 875 2.01 -28.61 -1.84
N GLY A 876 2.87 -27.59 -1.88
CA GLY A 876 4.32 -27.75 -1.80
C GLY A 876 5.04 -28.39 -3.00
N LYS A 877 4.42 -28.48 -4.18
CA LYS A 877 4.98 -29.19 -5.36
C LYS A 877 5.53 -28.27 -6.47
N ASP A 878 6.00 -27.08 -6.10
CA ASP A 878 6.63 -26.16 -7.05
C ASP A 878 8.16 -26.16 -6.86
N HIS A 879 8.90 -26.32 -7.95
CA HIS A 879 10.36 -26.24 -7.96
C HIS A 879 10.85 -24.88 -7.44
N GLN A 880 10.10 -23.79 -7.65
CA GLN A 880 10.45 -22.45 -7.16
C GLN A 880 10.45 -22.36 -5.63
N VAL A 881 9.56 -23.09 -4.96
CA VAL A 881 9.49 -23.15 -3.49
C VAL A 881 10.68 -23.93 -2.93
N GLU A 882 11.02 -25.07 -3.54
CA GLU A 882 12.19 -25.88 -3.13
C GLU A 882 13.51 -25.13 -3.36
N ILE A 883 13.65 -24.39 -4.46
CA ILE A 883 14.82 -23.52 -4.72
C ILE A 883 14.90 -22.38 -3.69
N ALA A 884 13.77 -21.76 -3.32
CA ALA A 884 13.75 -20.73 -2.30
C ALA A 884 14.10 -21.27 -0.90
N LEU A 885 13.64 -22.49 -0.55
CA LEU A 885 14.05 -23.18 0.68
C LEU A 885 15.54 -23.53 0.67
N ALA A 886 16.08 -24.03 -0.45
CA ALA A 886 17.51 -24.28 -0.59
C ALA A 886 18.36 -23.02 -0.37
N LYS A 887 17.96 -21.88 -0.95
CA LYS A 887 18.60 -20.57 -0.71
C LYS A 887 18.55 -20.17 0.77
N ALA A 888 17.41 -20.35 1.44
CA ALA A 888 17.27 -20.07 2.87
C ALA A 888 18.22 -20.95 3.72
N LYS A 889 18.35 -22.24 3.40
CA LYS A 889 19.26 -23.17 4.08
C LYS A 889 20.73 -22.88 3.83
N ILE A 890 21.11 -22.45 2.62
CA ILE A 890 22.47 -21.97 2.31
C ILE A 890 22.84 -20.77 3.19
N LEU A 891 21.94 -19.79 3.34
CA LEU A 891 22.14 -18.63 4.22
C LEU A 891 22.26 -19.03 5.71
N GLN A 892 21.55 -20.08 6.13
CA GLN A 892 21.66 -20.66 7.49
C GLN A 892 22.91 -21.55 7.68
N GLN A 893 23.72 -21.76 6.64
CA GLN A 893 24.85 -22.72 6.59
C GLN A 893 24.43 -24.20 6.80
N ASP A 894 23.14 -24.52 6.64
CA ASP A 894 22.63 -25.89 6.67
C ASP A 894 22.71 -26.51 5.26
N PHE A 895 23.92 -26.90 4.89
CA PHE A 895 24.19 -27.47 3.57
C PHE A 895 23.52 -28.84 3.35
N ALA A 896 23.22 -29.58 4.42
CA ALA A 896 22.59 -30.91 4.31
C ALA A 896 21.13 -30.79 3.88
N SER A 897 20.35 -29.91 4.54
CA SER A 897 18.97 -29.64 4.11
C SER A 897 18.90 -28.86 2.80
N ALA A 898 19.89 -28.01 2.50
CA ALA A 898 19.98 -27.37 1.18
C ALA A 898 20.06 -28.42 0.04
N GLU A 899 20.89 -29.46 0.19
CA GLU A 899 20.97 -30.54 -0.82
C GLU A 899 19.68 -31.36 -0.94
N THR A 900 18.93 -31.59 0.15
CA THR A 900 17.64 -32.28 0.04
C THR A 900 16.62 -31.46 -0.75
N HIS A 901 16.55 -30.14 -0.53
CA HIS A 901 15.66 -29.26 -1.28
C HIS A 901 16.10 -29.10 -2.74
N ILE A 902 17.40 -29.00 -3.02
CA ILE A 902 17.94 -28.97 -4.41
C ILE A 902 17.61 -30.26 -5.16
N THR A 903 17.78 -31.43 -4.53
CA THR A 903 17.47 -32.71 -5.17
C THR A 903 15.97 -32.91 -5.36
N GLN A 904 15.13 -32.37 -4.47
CA GLN A 904 13.67 -32.30 -4.66
C GLN A 904 13.30 -31.39 -5.84
N ALA A 905 13.85 -30.17 -5.91
CA ALA A 905 13.64 -29.27 -7.05
C ALA A 905 14.03 -29.93 -8.39
N LEU A 906 15.21 -30.55 -8.45
CA LEU A 906 15.71 -31.26 -9.64
C LEU A 906 14.94 -32.55 -9.98
N SER A 907 14.13 -33.06 -9.06
CA SER A 907 13.20 -34.17 -9.33
C SER A 907 11.88 -33.71 -9.97
N ILE A 908 11.54 -32.42 -9.83
CA ILE A 908 10.38 -31.76 -10.46
C ILE A 908 10.79 -31.19 -11.82
N ASP A 909 11.89 -30.43 -11.86
CA ASP A 909 12.48 -29.84 -13.07
C ASP A 909 13.99 -30.10 -13.09
N TYR A 910 14.39 -31.07 -13.91
CA TYR A 910 15.79 -31.50 -14.05
C TYR A 910 16.64 -30.52 -14.89
N GLU A 911 16.03 -29.68 -15.72
CA GLU A 911 16.74 -28.71 -16.57
C GLU A 911 16.99 -27.38 -15.85
N ASN A 912 16.47 -27.23 -14.62
CA ASN A 912 16.56 -26.02 -13.83
C ASN A 912 18.01 -25.56 -13.57
N VAL A 913 18.43 -24.51 -14.29
CA VAL A 913 19.82 -24.03 -14.26
C VAL A 913 20.20 -23.43 -12.90
N GLU A 914 19.26 -22.77 -12.21
CA GLU A 914 19.50 -22.18 -10.90
C GLU A 914 19.71 -23.28 -9.82
N ALA A 915 18.92 -24.36 -9.84
CA ALA A 915 19.13 -25.48 -8.93
C ALA A 915 20.49 -26.16 -9.12
N TRP A 916 20.98 -26.29 -10.36
CA TRP A 916 22.34 -26.80 -10.64
C TRP A 916 23.45 -25.85 -10.16
N ALA A 917 23.28 -24.54 -10.35
CA ALA A 917 24.21 -23.52 -9.85
C ALA A 917 24.32 -23.57 -8.32
N LEU A 918 23.18 -23.59 -7.63
CA LEU A 918 23.10 -23.71 -6.17
C LEU A 918 23.74 -25.00 -5.65
N TRP A 919 23.59 -26.13 -6.36
CA TRP A 919 24.27 -27.37 -5.94
C TRP A 919 25.80 -27.25 -6.03
N GLY A 920 26.31 -26.64 -7.10
CA GLY A 920 27.73 -26.31 -7.22
C GLY A 920 28.19 -25.37 -6.11
N HIS A 921 27.39 -24.37 -5.77
CA HIS A 921 27.68 -23.43 -4.68
C HIS A 921 27.71 -24.11 -3.30
N VAL A 922 26.80 -25.05 -3.02
CA VAL A 922 26.82 -25.85 -1.80
C VAL A 922 28.06 -26.75 -1.74
N LYS A 923 28.39 -27.46 -2.82
CA LYS A 923 29.58 -28.35 -2.84
C LYS A 923 30.88 -27.57 -2.70
N TYR A 924 30.97 -26.39 -3.29
CA TYR A 924 32.11 -25.49 -3.11
C TYR A 924 32.27 -25.03 -1.64
N LEU A 925 31.16 -24.67 -0.97
CA LEU A 925 31.18 -24.28 0.46
C LEU A 925 31.48 -25.47 1.39
N GLN A 926 31.16 -26.70 0.98
CA GLN A 926 31.58 -27.94 1.64
C GLN A 926 33.04 -28.35 1.35
N LEU A 927 33.77 -27.60 0.51
CA LEU A 927 35.12 -27.91 0.01
C LEU A 927 35.23 -29.18 -0.85
N ASP A 928 34.11 -29.68 -1.39
CA ASP A 928 34.05 -30.78 -2.37
C ASP A 928 34.17 -30.21 -3.80
N PHE A 929 35.40 -29.87 -4.17
CA PHE A 929 35.70 -29.19 -5.43
C PHE A 929 35.43 -30.04 -6.68
N GLU A 930 35.61 -31.37 -6.61
CA GLU A 930 35.37 -32.27 -7.74
C GLU A 930 33.86 -32.36 -8.05
N ALA A 931 33.02 -32.55 -7.02
CA ALA A 931 31.58 -32.51 -7.21
C ALA A 931 31.10 -31.11 -7.65
N ALA A 932 31.65 -30.03 -7.07
CA ALA A 932 31.32 -28.66 -7.44
C ALA A 932 31.61 -28.37 -8.92
N LYS A 933 32.80 -28.76 -9.41
CA LYS A 933 33.19 -28.66 -10.82
C LYS A 933 32.18 -29.36 -11.73
N GLY A 934 31.81 -30.61 -11.42
CA GLY A 934 30.81 -31.34 -12.19
C GLY A 934 29.44 -30.66 -12.24
N ARG A 935 28.99 -30.02 -11.14
CA ARG A 935 27.71 -29.27 -11.11
C ARG A 935 27.79 -27.94 -11.86
N TYR A 936 28.87 -27.19 -11.73
CA TYR A 936 29.07 -25.95 -12.49
C TYR A 936 29.20 -26.21 -14.00
N GLN A 937 29.97 -27.23 -14.40
CA GLN A 937 30.05 -27.63 -15.81
C GLN A 937 28.66 -28.03 -16.35
N ARG A 938 27.85 -28.76 -15.56
CA ARG A 938 26.46 -29.07 -15.92
C ARG A 938 25.59 -27.83 -16.09
N THR A 939 25.73 -26.85 -15.19
CA THR A 939 25.04 -25.54 -15.24
C THR A 939 25.34 -24.82 -16.57
N LEU A 940 26.59 -24.82 -17.01
CA LEU A 940 27.05 -24.12 -18.23
C LEU A 940 26.70 -24.82 -19.55
N VAL A 941 26.07 -26.00 -19.52
CA VAL A 941 25.59 -26.71 -20.73
C VAL A 941 24.23 -26.21 -21.19
N PHE A 942 23.41 -25.67 -20.28
CA PHE A 942 22.06 -25.20 -20.60
C PHE A 942 22.09 -23.85 -21.34
N SER A 943 21.03 -23.56 -22.10
CA SER A 943 20.89 -22.30 -22.86
C SER A 943 20.48 -21.12 -22.00
N GLU A 944 19.75 -21.38 -20.92
CA GLU A 944 19.37 -20.37 -19.93
C GLU A 944 20.55 -20.07 -19.00
N LYS A 945 20.58 -18.86 -18.43
CA LYS A 945 21.66 -18.38 -17.57
C LYS A 945 21.15 -18.21 -16.15
N PRO A 946 21.83 -18.75 -15.12
CA PRO A 946 21.41 -18.57 -13.75
C PRO A 946 21.68 -17.12 -13.30
N PRO A 947 20.94 -16.58 -12.30
CA PRO A 947 21.11 -15.21 -11.83
C PRO A 947 22.51 -14.89 -11.28
N ASP A 948 23.23 -15.91 -10.80
CA ASP A 948 24.55 -15.86 -10.16
C ASP A 948 25.69 -16.39 -11.07
N LEU A 949 25.49 -16.39 -12.40
CA LEU A 949 26.45 -16.89 -13.39
C LEU A 949 27.89 -16.37 -13.23
N HIS A 950 28.07 -15.13 -12.77
CA HIS A 950 29.40 -14.56 -12.49
C HIS A 950 30.13 -15.33 -11.38
N THR A 951 29.44 -15.63 -10.28
CA THR A 951 29.94 -16.45 -9.17
C THR A 951 30.26 -17.88 -9.61
N VAL A 952 29.41 -18.46 -10.48
CA VAL A 952 29.66 -19.78 -11.10
C VAL A 952 30.96 -19.78 -11.90
N TYR A 953 31.20 -18.76 -12.75
CA TYR A 953 32.44 -18.67 -13.51
C TYR A 953 33.68 -18.48 -12.63
N ILE A 954 33.64 -17.59 -11.63
CA ILE A 954 34.78 -17.34 -10.74
C ILE A 954 35.13 -18.59 -9.93
N ARG A 955 34.14 -19.24 -9.30
CA ARG A 955 34.37 -20.44 -8.49
C ARG A 955 34.82 -21.64 -9.34
N LEU A 956 34.26 -21.84 -10.54
CA LEU A 956 34.71 -22.89 -11.46
C LEU A 956 36.14 -22.63 -11.96
N GLY A 957 36.46 -21.40 -12.34
CA GLY A 957 37.81 -21.01 -12.76
C GLY A 957 38.84 -21.20 -11.65
N ALA A 958 38.49 -20.85 -10.40
CA ALA A 958 39.34 -21.07 -9.23
C ALA A 958 39.61 -22.57 -8.96
N ILE A 959 38.60 -23.44 -9.09
CA ILE A 959 38.79 -24.90 -8.99
C ILE A 959 39.78 -25.38 -10.06
N LEU A 960 39.58 -25.00 -11.33
CA LEU A 960 40.43 -25.41 -12.46
C LEU A 960 41.88 -24.93 -12.33
N LEU A 961 42.11 -23.75 -11.75
CA LEU A 961 43.45 -23.27 -11.38
C LEU A 961 44.08 -24.11 -10.26
N SER A 962 43.30 -24.52 -9.26
CA SER A 962 43.79 -25.32 -8.11
C SER A 962 44.18 -26.76 -8.46
N GLU A 963 43.62 -27.33 -9.55
CA GLU A 963 43.95 -28.67 -10.04
C GLU A 963 45.38 -28.79 -10.59
N GLY A 964 46.00 -27.69 -11.00
CA GLY A 964 47.43 -27.61 -11.30
C GLY A 964 47.92 -28.21 -12.62
N ASN A 965 47.02 -28.70 -13.50
CA ASN A 965 47.38 -29.43 -14.73
C ASN A 965 47.32 -28.55 -15.99
N GLU A 966 48.15 -28.82 -17.01
CA GLU A 966 48.15 -28.05 -18.27
C GLU A 966 46.77 -28.00 -18.95
N THR A 967 46.02 -29.09 -18.93
CA THR A 967 44.65 -29.13 -19.45
C THR A 967 43.67 -28.30 -18.62
N SER A 968 43.79 -28.32 -17.29
CA SER A 968 42.90 -27.53 -16.41
C SER A 968 43.20 -26.04 -16.50
N TYR A 969 44.46 -25.63 -16.70
CA TYR A 969 44.80 -24.23 -16.99
C TYR A 969 44.22 -23.76 -18.33
N SER A 970 44.22 -24.60 -19.38
CA SER A 970 43.59 -24.25 -20.66
C SER A 970 42.06 -24.12 -20.54
N GLU A 971 41.41 -24.97 -19.74
CA GLU A 971 39.99 -24.84 -19.42
C GLU A 971 39.71 -23.59 -18.58
N ALA A 972 40.56 -23.29 -17.58
CA ALA A 972 40.46 -22.09 -16.76
C ALA A 972 40.56 -20.82 -17.61
N LYS A 973 41.50 -20.75 -18.56
CA LYS A 973 41.64 -19.63 -19.50
C LYS A 973 40.33 -19.37 -20.26
N GLU A 974 39.72 -20.42 -20.82
CA GLU A 974 38.44 -20.31 -21.53
C GLU A 974 37.27 -19.87 -20.61
N ILE A 975 37.22 -20.38 -19.38
CA ILE A 975 36.18 -19.97 -18.40
C ILE A 975 36.37 -18.50 -17.97
N PHE A 976 37.59 -18.06 -17.65
CA PHE A 976 37.85 -16.67 -17.29
C PHE A 976 37.67 -15.70 -18.47
N LEU A 977 37.97 -16.11 -19.71
CA LEU A 977 37.63 -15.33 -20.91
C LEU A 977 36.11 -15.14 -21.06
N ARG A 978 35.30 -16.16 -20.78
CA ARG A 978 33.83 -16.04 -20.75
C ARG A 978 33.36 -15.14 -19.60
N ALA A 979 34.00 -15.25 -18.43
CA ALA A 979 33.73 -14.40 -17.28
C ALA A 979 33.97 -12.92 -17.59
N CYS A 980 35.14 -12.57 -18.14
CA CYS A 980 35.50 -11.20 -18.52
C CYS A 980 34.54 -10.61 -19.57
N ARG A 981 34.07 -11.43 -20.53
CA ARG A 981 33.06 -11.03 -21.53
C ARG A 981 31.67 -10.81 -20.96
N TYR A 982 31.32 -11.48 -19.85
CA TYR A 982 30.03 -11.34 -19.20
C TYR A 982 30.02 -10.17 -18.21
N GLN A 983 31.01 -10.14 -17.31
CA GLN A 983 31.17 -9.14 -16.26
C GLN A 983 32.66 -9.00 -15.91
N PRO A 984 33.36 -7.99 -16.44
CA PRO A 984 34.78 -7.78 -16.18
C PRO A 984 35.03 -7.28 -14.75
N THR A 985 35.82 -8.03 -13.97
CA THR A 985 36.29 -7.62 -12.63
C THR A 985 37.80 -7.84 -12.50
N CYS A 986 38.42 -7.24 -11.48
CA CYS A 986 39.82 -7.47 -11.16
C CYS A 986 40.13 -8.98 -11.04
N THR A 987 39.22 -9.75 -10.42
CA THR A 987 39.42 -11.17 -10.16
C THR A 987 39.24 -12.03 -11.41
N THR A 988 38.32 -11.69 -12.32
CA THR A 988 38.21 -12.42 -13.60
C THR A 988 39.45 -12.25 -14.47
N TYR A 989 40.02 -11.04 -14.49
CA TYR A 989 41.27 -10.75 -15.21
C TYR A 989 42.51 -11.31 -14.51
N LEU A 990 42.54 -11.29 -13.18
CA LEU A 990 43.58 -11.96 -12.39
C LEU A 990 43.58 -13.46 -12.65
N GLY A 991 42.42 -14.13 -12.56
CA GLY A 991 42.29 -15.57 -12.87
C GLY A 991 42.69 -15.93 -14.29
N LEU A 992 42.36 -15.07 -15.27
CA LEU A 992 42.84 -15.19 -16.66
C LEU A 992 44.37 -15.07 -16.75
N GLY A 993 44.95 -14.05 -16.13
CA GLY A 993 46.40 -13.81 -16.11
C GLY A 993 47.18 -14.94 -15.45
N VAL A 994 46.66 -15.48 -14.34
CA VAL A 994 47.23 -16.66 -13.65
C VAL A 994 47.18 -17.89 -14.54
N ALA A 995 46.07 -18.15 -15.24
CA ALA A 995 45.97 -19.26 -16.19
C ALA A 995 47.01 -19.13 -17.31
N CYS A 996 47.12 -17.95 -17.94
CA CYS A 996 48.11 -17.68 -18.98
C CYS A 996 49.55 -17.81 -18.47
N TYR A 997 49.87 -17.28 -17.28
CA TYR A 997 51.19 -17.39 -16.66
C TYR A 997 51.58 -18.85 -16.40
N ARG A 998 50.66 -19.67 -15.84
CA ARG A 998 50.89 -21.10 -15.61
C ARG A 998 51.04 -21.91 -16.92
N MET A 999 50.50 -21.42 -18.03
CA MET A 999 50.72 -21.95 -19.39
C MET A 999 52.00 -21.40 -20.08
N ASN A 1000 52.82 -20.59 -19.39
CA ASN A 1000 53.99 -19.88 -19.94
C ASN A 1000 53.65 -18.90 -21.10
N GLN A 1001 52.40 -18.43 -21.17
CA GLN A 1001 51.93 -17.44 -22.15
C GLN A 1001 52.05 -16.04 -21.53
N TYR A 1002 53.29 -15.56 -21.40
CA TYR A 1002 53.60 -14.35 -20.63
C TYR A 1002 52.99 -13.06 -21.21
N ASP A 1003 52.91 -12.93 -22.53
CA ASP A 1003 52.33 -11.75 -23.20
C ASP A 1003 50.83 -11.64 -22.89
N ASP A 1004 50.04 -12.70 -23.15
CA ASP A 1004 48.63 -12.82 -22.79
C ASP A 1004 48.38 -12.61 -21.28
N ALA A 1005 49.31 -13.06 -20.44
CA ALA A 1005 49.22 -12.91 -18.98
C ALA A 1005 49.42 -11.45 -18.55
N GLU A 1006 50.34 -10.73 -19.18
CA GLU A 1006 50.59 -9.31 -18.91
C GLU A 1006 49.42 -8.43 -19.37
N GLU A 1007 48.85 -8.68 -20.56
CA GLU A 1007 47.62 -7.99 -21.00
C GLU A 1007 46.48 -8.18 -20.00
N ALA A 1008 46.24 -9.42 -19.53
CA ALA A 1008 45.20 -9.69 -18.55
C ALA A 1008 45.47 -9.02 -17.19
N LEU A 1009 46.71 -9.05 -16.69
CA LEU A 1009 47.05 -8.48 -15.37
C LEU A 1009 47.14 -6.95 -15.39
N THR A 1010 47.47 -6.33 -16.53
CA THR A 1010 47.42 -4.87 -16.68
C THR A 1010 45.99 -4.35 -16.70
N GLU A 1011 45.04 -5.05 -17.33
CA GLU A 1011 43.60 -4.78 -17.20
C GLU A 1011 43.09 -5.01 -15.77
N ALA A 1012 43.55 -6.07 -15.08
CA ALA A 1012 43.24 -6.28 -13.65
C ALA A 1012 43.72 -5.11 -12.78
N ASN A 1013 44.94 -4.63 -13.00
CA ASN A 1013 45.54 -3.49 -12.30
C ASN A 1013 44.81 -2.17 -12.61
N PHE A 1014 44.33 -1.99 -13.84
CA PHE A 1014 43.51 -0.84 -14.22
C PHE A 1014 42.16 -0.82 -13.48
N LEU A 1015 41.53 -2.00 -13.27
CA LEU A 1015 40.28 -2.14 -12.52
C LEU A 1015 40.46 -2.02 -11.01
N ASN A 1016 41.56 -2.53 -10.44
CA ASN A 1016 41.88 -2.39 -9.02
C ASN A 1016 43.40 -2.40 -8.76
N ASN A 1017 43.99 -1.20 -8.72
CA ASN A 1017 45.42 -1.03 -8.46
C ASN A 1017 45.86 -1.32 -7.01
N GLN A 1018 44.93 -1.67 -6.12
CA GLN A 1018 45.19 -2.02 -4.72
C GLN A 1018 45.29 -3.54 -4.50
N ASN A 1019 45.03 -4.37 -5.51
CA ASN A 1019 45.15 -5.82 -5.37
C ASN A 1019 46.63 -6.25 -5.38
N ALA A 1020 47.14 -6.67 -4.22
CA ALA A 1020 48.52 -7.10 -4.04
C ALA A 1020 48.91 -8.32 -4.90
N GLU A 1021 47.97 -9.26 -5.14
CA GLU A 1021 48.24 -10.46 -5.94
C GLU A 1021 48.53 -10.13 -7.41
N VAL A 1022 47.82 -9.14 -7.97
CA VAL A 1022 48.07 -8.64 -9.33
C VAL A 1022 49.50 -8.12 -9.46
N TRP A 1023 49.96 -7.31 -8.50
CA TRP A 1023 51.35 -6.84 -8.46
C TRP A 1023 52.36 -7.98 -8.24
N GLY A 1024 52.00 -9.01 -7.47
CA GLY A 1024 52.79 -10.23 -7.32
C GLY A 1024 52.99 -10.99 -8.63
N TYR A 1025 51.92 -11.24 -9.39
CA TYR A 1025 52.02 -11.92 -10.69
C TYR A 1025 52.69 -11.07 -11.77
N LEU A 1026 52.48 -9.74 -11.78
CA LEU A 1026 53.25 -8.83 -12.64
C LEU A 1026 54.75 -8.89 -12.33
N THR A 1027 55.12 -9.01 -11.04
CA THR A 1027 56.52 -9.23 -10.62
C THR A 1027 57.10 -10.51 -11.19
N LEU A 1028 56.35 -11.63 -11.10
CA LEU A 1028 56.78 -12.91 -11.69
C LEU A 1028 57.00 -12.79 -13.20
N ILE A 1029 56.08 -12.18 -13.94
CA ILE A 1029 56.21 -11.97 -15.40
C ILE A 1029 57.44 -11.11 -15.72
N CYS A 1030 57.66 -10.01 -14.99
CA CYS A 1030 58.82 -9.14 -15.20
C CYS A 1030 60.14 -9.89 -14.93
N LEU A 1031 60.20 -10.76 -13.91
CA LEU A 1031 61.37 -11.61 -13.65
C LEU A 1031 61.61 -12.64 -14.75
N GLN A 1032 60.58 -13.37 -15.19
CA GLN A 1032 60.69 -14.37 -16.26
C GLN A 1032 61.06 -13.73 -17.62
N THR A 1033 60.53 -12.54 -17.91
CA THR A 1033 60.86 -11.75 -19.12
C THR A 1033 62.14 -10.92 -19.00
N LYS A 1034 62.85 -11.00 -17.86
CA LYS A 1034 64.13 -10.30 -17.57
C LYS A 1034 64.04 -8.77 -17.54
N ARG A 1035 62.86 -8.21 -17.25
CA ARG A 1035 62.61 -6.77 -17.04
C ARG A 1035 62.83 -6.40 -15.58
N TYR A 1036 64.10 -6.38 -15.20
CA TYR A 1036 64.57 -6.26 -13.83
C TYR A 1036 64.09 -5.00 -13.08
N ILE A 1037 64.13 -3.83 -13.72
CA ILE A 1037 63.72 -2.56 -13.10
C ILE A 1037 62.22 -2.53 -12.80
N GLU A 1038 61.41 -3.04 -13.73
CA GLU A 1038 59.95 -3.14 -13.58
C GLU A 1038 59.58 -4.15 -12.49
N ALA A 1039 60.28 -5.30 -12.44
CA ALA A 1039 60.11 -6.30 -11.38
C ALA A 1039 60.38 -5.75 -9.97
N GLU A 1040 61.43 -4.93 -9.80
CA GLU A 1040 61.73 -4.30 -8.51
C GLU A 1040 60.64 -3.31 -8.08
N GLN A 1041 60.09 -2.55 -9.04
CA GLN A 1041 59.00 -1.61 -8.79
C GLN A 1041 57.71 -2.36 -8.41
N SER A 1042 57.29 -3.35 -9.21
CA SER A 1042 56.08 -4.14 -8.94
C SER A 1042 56.19 -4.91 -7.62
N TYR A 1043 57.37 -5.43 -7.28
CA TYR A 1043 57.61 -6.10 -5.99
C TYR A 1043 57.43 -5.14 -4.82
N LYS A 1044 58.00 -3.93 -4.89
CA LYS A 1044 57.81 -2.89 -3.86
C LYS A 1044 56.34 -2.50 -3.70
N TYR A 1045 55.56 -2.46 -4.79
CA TYR A 1045 54.12 -2.22 -4.72
C TYR A 1045 53.36 -3.41 -4.11
N ALA A 1046 53.69 -4.64 -4.47
CA ALA A 1046 53.07 -5.85 -3.88
C ALA A 1046 53.28 -5.92 -2.36
N ILE A 1047 54.51 -5.69 -1.88
CA ILE A 1047 54.83 -5.66 -0.45
C ILE A 1047 54.16 -4.48 0.26
N LYS A 1048 54.10 -3.30 -0.39
CA LYS A 1048 53.42 -2.10 0.16
C LYS A 1048 51.89 -2.25 0.28
N LEU A 1049 51.30 -3.15 -0.50
CA LEU A 1049 49.88 -3.50 -0.47
C LEU A 1049 49.61 -4.75 0.40
N ASP A 1050 50.56 -5.11 1.28
CA ASP A 1050 50.48 -6.23 2.21
C ASP A 1050 50.21 -7.58 1.53
N LEU A 1051 50.93 -7.90 0.44
CA LEU A 1051 50.90 -9.23 -0.17
C LEU A 1051 51.16 -10.31 0.91
N PRO A 1052 50.22 -11.25 1.14
CA PRO A 1052 50.34 -12.20 2.24
C PRO A 1052 51.53 -13.15 2.05
N ALA A 1053 52.21 -13.46 3.16
CA ALA A 1053 53.20 -14.53 3.20
C ALA A 1053 52.53 -15.88 2.86
N GLY A 1054 52.90 -16.45 1.73
CA GLY A 1054 52.26 -17.61 1.14
C GLY A 1054 52.87 -17.99 -0.21
N PRO A 1055 52.24 -18.92 -0.97
CA PRO A 1055 52.86 -19.58 -2.11
C PRO A 1055 53.31 -18.62 -3.23
N LEU A 1056 52.57 -17.53 -3.45
CA LEU A 1056 52.94 -16.51 -4.45
C LEU A 1056 54.21 -15.74 -4.05
N LEU A 1057 54.33 -15.33 -2.79
CA LEU A 1057 55.53 -14.65 -2.30
C LEU A 1057 56.74 -15.60 -2.24
N ASP A 1058 56.53 -16.86 -1.87
CA ASP A 1058 57.57 -17.89 -1.91
C ASP A 1058 58.05 -18.19 -3.34
N GLU A 1059 57.13 -18.23 -4.31
CA GLU A 1059 57.46 -18.36 -5.74
C GLU A 1059 58.26 -17.14 -6.24
N ILE A 1060 57.85 -15.92 -5.91
CA ILE A 1060 58.60 -14.69 -6.24
C ILE A 1060 60.02 -14.77 -5.67
N ASN A 1061 60.16 -15.08 -4.38
CA ASN A 1061 61.45 -15.20 -3.70
C ASN A 1061 62.33 -16.31 -4.32
N ALA A 1062 61.74 -17.41 -4.78
CA ALA A 1062 62.47 -18.49 -5.46
C ALA A 1062 62.97 -18.06 -6.86
N VAL A 1063 62.13 -17.38 -7.64
CA VAL A 1063 62.50 -16.86 -8.97
C VAL A 1063 63.56 -15.74 -8.85
N GLN A 1064 63.43 -14.83 -7.88
CA GLN A 1064 64.46 -13.81 -7.60
C GLN A 1064 65.83 -14.43 -7.31
N ARG A 1065 65.89 -15.51 -6.50
CA ARG A 1065 67.13 -16.26 -6.24
C ARG A 1065 67.67 -16.98 -7.48
N GLN A 1066 66.79 -17.52 -8.33
CA GLN A 1066 67.19 -18.21 -9.57
C GLN A 1066 67.77 -17.24 -10.60
N VAL A 1067 67.21 -16.04 -10.72
CA VAL A 1067 67.60 -15.05 -11.73
C VAL A 1067 68.70 -14.10 -11.20
N GLY A 1068 68.89 -14.03 -9.88
CA GLY A 1068 69.95 -13.25 -9.23
C GLY A 1068 69.67 -11.76 -9.15
N PHE A 1069 68.40 -11.36 -9.20
CA PHE A 1069 67.95 -9.97 -9.18
C PHE A 1069 66.58 -9.84 -8.52
N GLY A 1070 66.36 -8.79 -7.72
CA GLY A 1070 65.03 -8.33 -7.32
C GLY A 1070 64.71 -8.38 -5.81
N ASP A 1071 65.57 -8.94 -4.97
CA ASP A 1071 65.44 -8.80 -3.50
C ASP A 1071 66.09 -7.48 -3.06
N PRO A 1072 65.34 -6.48 -2.56
CA PRO A 1072 65.89 -5.21 -2.08
C PRO A 1072 66.65 -5.33 -0.75
N SER A 1073 66.85 -6.54 -0.23
CA SER A 1073 67.61 -6.84 0.99
C SER A 1073 69.13 -6.97 0.78
N PHE A 1074 69.63 -6.79 -0.46
CA PHE A 1074 71.06 -6.93 -0.84
C PHE A 1074 71.59 -5.74 -1.64
#